data_AF-A0A7Y0HTY2-F1
#
_entry.id   AF-A0A7Y0HTY2-F1
#
_cell.length_a   1.000
_cell.length_b   1.000
_cell.length_c   1.000
_cell.angle_alpha   90.00
_cell.angle_beta   90.00
_cell.angle_gamma   90.00
#
_symmetry.space_group_name_H-M   'P 1'
#
loop_
_entity.id
_entity.type
_entity.pdbx_description
1 polymer ?
#
loop_
_entity_poly.entity_id
_entity_poly.type
_entity_poly.pdbx_seq_one_letter_code
_entity_poly.pdbx_strand_id
1 'polypeptide(L)'
;MRNYANIRRGAVAALAAMATLVAPFAGTALASEVSVPTPLVSYSFDVVSDGVVSNLGSGGSSFDGAVSGNVSSGVFSQDESTHNGSGTLQLDGTEAKVAVPNGLYRNVTEGITVSAWVKWDGEVSSDAATVSQPIWYIGGDDTSVFPRNTDGLFLTPDTAATSHVSKNKQVKAESDTLPLGEWKHVAVTQSTDMLTLYVDGVQVAQTNDNVDFSLLHSESSTFSALIGMGNWKKYSSPFKGEIDEFKVWQTPLDGTQVKALYDGYFAPVEVTAVSASPVTVKAEEGSDPTLPASVAVVYSDSSIKQVEVAWNLAAVDWDATEVGDTIDVEGALAGIETFTAKATVIVTAKPSSDQIVVSTVARNGTKGYLEVDGQPFPIMGVQTFGEWQTYGNQLTQGADLPTTWDERLEGLDRDWLENVFEKAAATGIKTLQIELAWRQIQPSKEGEYDWSLIDRYVEWAKKYDLKLDWTWFGSIGCGGAVIYGNYRGYIATMPDYLSGEEYYAHKLDKATSEYVVQAVSDDKRWVPLMPFGNKAYPEYTADELDRLGSYLYEQEQAAVHAMFNHLAEVDTTHQSILFQVYNEPDSYPYATSSSGNALPALLQTANALGKAVKTADYVVATRMNFKRGTWIANAGKLASIAQFAKLPYIDFVGPDTYDSNPSNQAEFARQAAEISDIAYLPETGGNHNEKVAALASVLAAGGFMNFWHLNDSWATEFTKSGGVRSGYSLYGDSTTVENFQSYTTWTLGVIPDMPESTERFRNFMGGFNALSQLVAKSESSNMAAFNAEKQSIDVERTQTETVGDIAVTFSTTTQDVGLAIYDPTDGGVYVFSDTFGSVIFNAGEGKVIELGSLNADGVWVKSSDSVEVSENGDVTVPSGKAVRIADEASSVPSQPDDGSDGEDSGEGDSTPGGGSDGEDSGVGDSTPGGDSGEGDSTPGVGDSGQTGGDASAANGDSETSGLVNTGSAVAMAVVCAVVLLSAGVLVSVYRRRS
;
A
#
# COMPACT_ATOMS: atom_id res chain seq x y z
N MET A 1 -37.57 2.30 46.73
CA MET A 1 -37.55 2.72 48.15
C MET A 1 -36.87 1.62 48.96
N ARG A 2 -35.89 1.95 49.82
CA ARG A 2 -34.96 1.01 50.51
C ARG A 2 -34.09 0.24 49.48
N ASN A 3 -32.76 0.40 49.38
CA ASN A 3 -31.79 0.89 50.35
C ASN A 3 -30.91 2.02 49.77
N TYR A 4 -30.85 3.16 50.46
CA TYR A 4 -29.97 4.29 50.16
C TYR A 4 -29.20 4.65 51.43
N ALA A 5 -28.09 3.97 51.69
CA ALA A 5 -27.03 4.35 52.64
C ALA A 5 -25.97 3.23 52.67
N ASN A 6 -24.80 3.46 52.02
CA ASN A 6 -23.47 2.96 52.43
C ASN A 6 -22.32 3.21 51.43
N ILE A 7 -22.54 3.94 50.31
CA ILE A 7 -21.43 4.41 49.44
C ILE A 7 -21.36 5.95 49.44
N ARG A 8 -21.07 6.51 50.63
CA ARG A 8 -20.63 7.90 50.81
C ARG A 8 -19.65 8.00 51.99
N ARG A 9 -18.52 7.30 51.88
CA ARG A 9 -17.38 7.40 52.83
C ARG A 9 -16.01 6.95 52.28
N GLY A 10 -15.88 6.71 50.97
CA GLY A 10 -14.64 6.27 50.32
C GLY A 10 -13.95 7.28 49.40
N ALA A 11 -14.46 8.52 49.30
CA ALA A 11 -14.01 9.51 48.29
C ALA A 11 -13.34 10.76 48.89
N VAL A 12 -12.73 10.65 50.08
CA VAL A 12 -12.06 11.79 50.78
C VAL A 12 -10.72 11.35 51.39
N ALA A 13 -10.05 10.36 50.79
CA ALA A 13 -8.82 9.76 51.34
C ALA A 13 -7.70 9.50 50.31
N ALA A 14 -7.82 10.02 49.08
CA ALA A 14 -6.84 9.84 48.01
C ALA A 14 -6.40 11.18 47.33
N LEU A 15 -6.63 12.31 48.00
CA LEU A 15 -6.35 13.65 47.47
C LEU A 15 -5.54 14.52 48.46
N ALA A 16 -4.77 13.85 49.33
CA ALA A 16 -4.00 14.46 50.42
C ALA A 16 -2.59 13.86 50.55
N ALA A 17 -1.95 13.51 49.42
CA ALA A 17 -0.63 12.88 49.37
C ALA A 17 0.30 13.41 48.25
N MET A 18 0.14 14.66 47.83
CA MET A 18 1.13 15.38 46.99
C MET A 18 1.19 16.88 47.38
N ALA A 19 1.47 17.19 48.65
CA ALA A 19 1.49 18.57 49.12
C ALA A 19 2.47 18.87 50.28
N THR A 20 3.68 18.28 50.28
CA THR A 20 4.80 18.74 51.14
C THR A 20 6.17 18.35 50.58
N LEU A 21 6.70 19.15 49.65
CA LEU A 21 8.16 19.32 49.47
C LEU A 21 8.53 20.62 48.74
N VAL A 22 7.90 21.73 49.14
CA VAL A 22 8.40 23.07 48.79
C VAL A 22 9.57 23.41 49.71
N ALA A 23 10.78 23.10 49.25
CA ALA A 23 11.97 23.80 49.73
C ALA A 23 11.94 25.22 49.15
N PRO A 24 12.28 26.27 49.91
CA PRO A 24 12.38 27.62 49.37
C PRO A 24 13.69 27.73 48.59
N PHE A 25 13.70 27.26 47.34
CA PHE A 25 14.62 27.83 46.36
C PHE A 25 14.25 29.31 46.25
N ALA A 26 15.16 30.16 46.72
CA ALA A 26 15.05 31.59 46.50
C ALA A 26 14.91 31.81 44.99
N GLY A 27 13.90 32.58 44.59
CA GLY A 27 13.69 32.91 43.19
C GLY A 27 14.91 33.65 42.65
N THR A 28 15.83 32.92 42.02
CA THR A 28 16.41 33.39 40.78
C THR A 28 15.22 33.69 39.89
N ALA A 29 14.93 34.99 39.69
CA ALA A 29 14.08 35.38 38.60
C ALA A 29 14.65 34.69 37.35
N LEU A 30 13.89 33.81 36.73
CA LEU A 30 14.19 33.38 35.37
C LEU A 30 14.38 34.69 34.60
N ALA A 31 15.57 34.87 34.01
CA ALA A 31 15.79 36.02 33.14
C ALA A 31 14.67 35.96 32.11
N SER A 32 13.87 37.03 32.01
CA SER A 32 12.78 37.06 31.04
C SER A 32 13.38 36.77 29.68
N GLU A 33 12.96 35.68 29.04
CA GLU A 33 13.47 35.30 27.73
C GLU A 33 13.39 36.52 26.81
N VAL A 34 14.50 36.81 26.14
CA VAL A 34 14.63 38.01 25.34
C VAL A 34 13.78 37.81 24.10
N SER A 35 12.54 38.28 24.16
CA SER A 35 11.57 38.15 23.07
C SER A 35 12.13 38.84 21.83
N VAL A 36 12.53 38.02 20.86
CA VAL A 36 12.78 38.47 19.49
C VAL A 36 11.40 38.71 18.84
N PRO A 37 11.14 39.89 18.25
CA PRO A 37 9.89 40.13 17.51
C PRO A 37 9.74 39.14 16.35
N THR A 38 8.52 38.86 15.91
CA THR A 38 8.29 38.07 14.70
C THR A 38 8.83 38.83 13.47
N PRO A 39 9.62 38.20 12.58
CA PRO A 39 10.04 38.84 11.33
C PRO A 39 8.85 39.10 10.39
N LEU A 40 9.01 40.04 9.47
CA LEU A 40 8.05 40.26 8.37
C LEU A 40 8.21 39.19 7.29
N VAL A 41 9.47 38.89 6.95
CA VAL A 41 9.87 37.85 6.00
C VAL A 41 10.72 36.81 6.72
N SER A 42 10.40 35.53 6.55
CA SER A 42 11.16 34.39 7.04
C SER A 42 11.13 33.29 6.00
N TYR A 43 12.28 32.94 5.44
CA TYR A 43 12.46 31.83 4.49
C TYR A 43 13.42 30.81 5.10
N SER A 44 12.94 29.59 5.35
CA SER A 44 13.77 28.47 5.83
C SER A 44 14.37 27.62 4.70
N PHE A 45 13.95 27.84 3.45
CA PHE A 45 14.39 27.10 2.25
C PHE A 45 14.24 25.56 2.26
N ASP A 46 13.70 24.97 3.34
CA ASP A 46 13.38 23.53 3.47
C ASP A 46 12.58 22.98 2.29
N VAL A 47 11.64 23.77 1.79
CA VAL A 47 10.75 23.43 0.67
C VAL A 47 10.71 24.59 -0.31
N VAL A 48 11.17 24.34 -1.53
CA VAL A 48 11.06 25.25 -2.67
C VAL A 48 10.23 24.55 -3.75
N SER A 49 9.03 25.05 -4.03
CA SER A 49 8.07 24.44 -4.94
C SER A 49 7.67 25.43 -6.05
N ASP A 50 7.59 24.95 -7.29
CA ASP A 50 7.14 25.73 -8.46
C ASP A 50 7.84 27.09 -8.66
N GLY A 51 9.09 27.21 -8.22
CA GLY A 51 9.87 28.45 -8.28
C GLY A 51 9.50 29.49 -7.22
N VAL A 52 8.87 29.07 -6.12
CA VAL A 52 8.45 29.93 -5.00
C VAL A 52 9.02 29.42 -3.68
N VAL A 53 9.43 30.35 -2.81
CA VAL A 53 9.78 30.10 -1.40
C VAL A 53 8.69 30.71 -0.52
N SER A 54 8.02 29.89 0.30
CA SER A 54 6.94 30.38 1.16
C SER A 54 7.46 31.27 2.29
N ASN A 55 6.77 32.37 2.56
CA ASN A 55 7.04 33.24 3.68
C ASN A 55 6.37 32.75 4.98
N LEU A 56 7.19 32.35 5.96
CA LEU A 56 6.75 31.98 7.30
C LEU A 56 6.63 33.19 8.27
N GLY A 57 7.04 34.37 7.82
CA GLY A 57 6.97 35.62 8.59
C GLY A 57 5.59 36.27 8.63
N SER A 58 5.44 37.30 9.47
CA SER A 58 4.17 38.01 9.72
C SER A 58 3.58 38.72 8.50
N GLY A 59 4.33 38.87 7.40
CA GLY A 59 3.81 39.37 6.13
C GLY A 59 2.96 38.36 5.34
N GLY A 60 3.01 37.07 5.70
CA GLY A 60 2.33 35.99 4.99
C GLY A 60 2.72 35.90 3.51
N SER A 61 1.88 35.23 2.71
CA SER A 61 2.15 34.94 1.30
C SER A 61 2.26 36.17 0.37
N SER A 62 1.91 37.36 0.86
CA SER A 62 2.19 38.62 0.13
C SER A 62 3.68 38.91 -0.05
N PHE A 63 4.54 38.21 0.71
CA PHE A 63 6.00 38.25 0.61
C PHE A 63 6.63 36.89 0.24
N ASP A 64 5.90 35.98 -0.41
CA ASP A 64 6.49 34.74 -0.95
C ASP A 64 7.60 35.07 -1.96
N GLY A 65 8.76 34.43 -1.78
CA GLY A 65 9.97 34.73 -2.55
C GLY A 65 9.95 34.09 -3.93
N ALA A 66 10.18 34.88 -4.99
CA ALA A 66 10.25 34.36 -6.36
C ALA A 66 11.66 33.90 -6.70
N VAL A 67 11.82 32.61 -7.02
CA VAL A 67 13.10 32.00 -7.42
C VAL A 67 13.37 32.25 -8.90
N SER A 68 14.65 32.40 -9.28
CA SER A 68 15.04 32.52 -10.69
C SER A 68 16.47 32.02 -10.92
N GLY A 69 16.63 31.13 -11.89
CA GLY A 69 17.85 30.35 -12.14
C GLY A 69 17.75 28.96 -11.51
N ASN A 70 18.79 28.14 -11.68
CA ASN A 70 18.85 26.81 -11.07
C ASN A 70 19.20 26.92 -9.58
N VAL A 71 18.28 26.50 -8.72
CA VAL A 71 18.48 26.37 -7.27
C VAL A 71 18.29 24.92 -6.89
N SER A 72 19.20 24.37 -6.07
CA SER A 72 19.03 23.09 -5.38
C SER A 72 18.82 23.31 -3.89
N SER A 73 17.99 22.49 -3.27
CA SER A 73 17.85 22.39 -1.81
C SER A 73 18.96 21.48 -1.26
N GLY A 74 19.87 22.05 -0.47
CA GLY A 74 20.98 21.32 0.16
C GLY A 74 20.67 20.82 1.57
N VAL A 75 21.42 19.86 2.09
CA VAL A 75 21.31 19.46 3.51
C VAL A 75 22.28 20.31 4.35
N PHE A 76 21.76 21.04 5.33
CA PHE A 76 22.57 21.80 6.27
C PHE A 76 23.52 20.85 7.04
N SER A 77 24.81 21.13 7.00
CA SER A 77 25.83 20.33 7.69
C SER A 77 26.76 21.22 8.51
N GLN A 78 26.52 21.21 9.82
CA GLN A 78 27.52 21.45 10.85
C GLN A 78 27.31 20.36 11.91
N ASP A 79 28.40 19.70 12.34
CA ASP A 79 28.33 18.55 13.24
C ASP A 79 27.64 18.87 14.58
N GLU A 80 27.00 17.85 15.17
CA GLU A 80 26.36 17.83 16.50
C GLU A 80 24.95 18.45 16.66
N SER A 81 23.97 17.81 16.00
CA SER A 81 22.70 17.37 16.62
C SER A 81 21.88 18.36 17.46
N THR A 82 21.21 19.35 16.86
CA THR A 82 20.02 20.00 17.50
C THR A 82 18.97 20.65 16.57
N HIS A 83 19.09 20.59 15.23
CA HIS A 83 18.10 21.20 14.32
C HIS A 83 17.61 20.25 13.23
N ASN A 84 16.30 20.25 12.98
CA ASN A 84 15.65 19.53 11.89
C ASN A 84 15.13 20.53 10.85
N GLY A 85 16.05 20.98 9.98
CA GLY A 85 15.77 21.60 8.69
C GLY A 85 16.51 20.80 7.62
N SER A 86 15.89 20.58 6.46
CA SER A 86 16.39 19.65 5.43
C SER A 86 16.76 20.31 4.10
N GLY A 87 16.64 21.64 3.99
CA GLY A 87 16.88 22.38 2.74
C GLY A 87 17.57 23.72 2.93
N THR A 88 18.75 23.89 2.33
CA THR A 88 19.48 25.18 2.21
C THR A 88 19.31 25.76 0.80
N LEU A 89 19.34 27.09 0.67
CA LEU A 89 19.42 27.76 -0.64
C LEU A 89 20.84 27.61 -1.21
N GLN A 90 21.05 26.63 -2.08
CA GLN A 90 22.33 26.48 -2.78
C GLN A 90 22.42 27.40 -3.99
N LEU A 91 23.55 28.10 -4.10
CA LEU A 91 23.84 29.06 -5.16
C LEU A 91 25.20 28.71 -5.79
N ASP A 92 25.16 28.36 -7.08
CA ASP A 92 26.32 27.86 -7.83
C ASP A 92 27.28 28.96 -8.34
N GLY A 93 26.91 30.24 -8.15
CA GLY A 93 27.65 31.40 -8.65
C GLY A 93 27.32 31.82 -10.08
N THR A 94 26.26 31.31 -10.72
CA THR A 94 25.96 31.55 -12.16
C THR A 94 24.84 32.57 -12.43
N GLU A 95 23.60 32.28 -12.03
CA GLU A 95 22.45 33.18 -12.23
C GLU A 95 21.34 33.07 -11.18
N ALA A 96 21.44 32.08 -10.28
CA ALA A 96 20.48 31.77 -9.23
C ALA A 96 20.27 32.93 -8.25
N LYS A 97 19.01 33.19 -7.87
CA LYS A 97 18.61 34.20 -6.87
C LYS A 97 17.17 33.98 -6.40
N VAL A 98 16.84 34.58 -5.25
CA VAL A 98 15.46 34.73 -4.77
C VAL A 98 15.13 36.22 -4.64
N ALA A 99 14.00 36.64 -5.20
CA ALA A 99 13.51 38.01 -5.12
C ALA A 99 12.38 38.12 -4.07
N VAL A 100 12.54 39.03 -3.11
CA VAL A 100 11.50 39.36 -2.12
C VAL A 100 10.55 40.39 -2.73
N PRO A 101 9.22 40.15 -2.75
CA PRO A 101 8.23 41.08 -3.32
C PRO A 101 8.32 42.51 -2.79
N ASN A 102 7.83 43.46 -3.60
CA ASN A 102 7.86 44.87 -3.22
C ASN A 102 6.97 45.19 -2.01
N GLY A 103 7.58 45.67 -0.92
CA GLY A 103 6.86 46.18 0.23
C GLY A 103 7.66 46.35 1.52
N LEU A 104 8.91 45.85 1.57
CA LEU A 104 9.72 45.80 2.81
C LEU A 104 9.89 47.15 3.50
N TYR A 105 9.92 48.27 2.76
CA TYR A 105 10.13 49.61 3.31
C TYR A 105 8.87 50.44 3.55
N ARG A 106 7.68 49.94 3.18
CA ARG A 106 6.41 50.73 3.17
C ARG A 106 6.04 51.38 4.51
N ASN A 107 6.43 50.77 5.63
CA ASN A 107 6.14 51.23 7.00
C ASN A 107 7.40 51.37 7.88
N VAL A 108 8.60 51.42 7.28
CA VAL A 108 9.86 51.47 8.05
C VAL A 108 10.17 52.92 8.46
N THR A 109 10.07 53.20 9.76
CA THR A 109 10.39 54.53 10.33
C THR A 109 11.56 54.52 11.32
N GLU A 110 11.88 53.39 11.94
CA GLU A 110 12.85 53.29 13.04
C GLU A 110 14.13 52.54 12.66
N GLY A 111 14.02 51.52 11.80
CA GLY A 111 15.16 50.75 11.32
C GLY A 111 14.76 49.45 10.62
N ILE A 112 15.76 48.71 10.16
CA ILE A 112 15.59 47.37 9.55
C ILE A 112 16.63 46.42 10.13
N THR A 113 16.27 45.14 10.23
CA THR A 113 17.24 44.05 10.48
C THR A 113 17.12 43.01 9.40
N VAL A 114 18.26 42.52 8.91
CA VAL A 114 18.35 41.35 8.03
C VAL A 114 19.30 40.35 8.65
N SER A 115 18.94 39.08 8.62
CA SER A 115 19.72 37.97 9.16
C SER A 115 19.62 36.74 8.26
N ALA A 116 20.67 35.94 8.22
CA ALA A 116 20.67 34.60 7.64
C ALA A 116 21.81 33.76 8.22
N TRP A 117 21.70 32.45 8.11
CA TRP A 117 22.86 31.56 8.08
C TRP A 117 23.48 31.59 6.69
N VAL A 118 24.81 31.63 6.62
CA VAL A 118 25.55 31.72 5.35
C VAL A 118 26.81 30.86 5.42
N LYS A 119 27.08 30.12 4.35
CA LYS A 119 28.33 29.42 4.09
C LYS A 119 28.84 29.84 2.71
N TRP A 120 30.07 30.34 2.64
CA TRP A 120 30.62 30.97 1.43
C TRP A 120 31.79 30.17 0.85
N ASP A 121 31.73 29.85 -0.44
CA ASP A 121 32.65 28.93 -1.11
C ASP A 121 33.88 29.61 -1.75
N GLY A 122 34.01 30.94 -1.64
CA GLY A 122 35.28 31.64 -1.90
C GLY A 122 35.65 31.94 -3.36
N GLU A 123 34.77 31.68 -4.34
CA GLU A 123 35.09 31.88 -5.76
C GLU A 123 34.46 33.14 -6.35
N VAL A 124 35.28 34.17 -6.57
CA VAL A 124 34.93 35.39 -7.31
C VAL A 124 35.45 35.27 -8.75
N SER A 125 34.70 35.78 -9.73
CA SER A 125 35.18 35.87 -11.12
C SER A 125 36.53 36.60 -11.22
N SER A 126 37.33 36.27 -12.24
CA SER A 126 38.75 36.65 -12.37
C SER A 126 39.07 38.15 -12.52
N ASP A 127 38.08 39.04 -12.34
CA ASP A 127 38.20 40.50 -12.38
C ASP A 127 37.86 41.13 -10.99
N ALA A 128 38.26 40.42 -9.92
CA ALA A 128 37.91 40.65 -8.51
C ALA A 128 38.22 42.05 -7.92
N ALA A 129 38.84 42.96 -8.68
CA ALA A 129 39.07 44.35 -8.27
C ALA A 129 37.84 45.26 -8.47
N THR A 130 36.76 44.82 -9.13
CA THR A 130 35.62 45.70 -9.50
C THR A 130 34.22 45.10 -9.37
N VAL A 131 34.08 43.86 -8.86
CA VAL A 131 32.81 43.11 -8.86
C VAL A 131 32.52 42.56 -7.46
N SER A 132 31.32 42.80 -6.94
CA SER A 132 30.86 42.34 -5.62
C SER A 132 30.01 41.06 -5.72
N GLN A 133 30.08 40.18 -4.73
CA GLN A 133 29.18 39.02 -4.57
C GLN A 133 28.27 39.19 -3.35
N PRO A 134 27.15 39.95 -3.45
CA PRO A 134 26.29 40.16 -2.30
C PRO A 134 25.53 38.89 -1.93
N ILE A 135 25.63 38.50 -0.65
CA ILE A 135 24.79 37.46 -0.04
C ILE A 135 23.32 37.89 -0.16
N TRP A 136 23.06 39.17 0.10
CA TRP A 136 21.78 39.82 -0.17
C TRP A 136 21.96 41.30 -0.55
N TYR A 137 20.96 41.82 -1.24
CA TYR A 137 20.75 43.21 -1.56
C TYR A 137 19.35 43.62 -1.13
N ILE A 138 19.22 44.61 -0.25
CA ILE A 138 17.93 45.17 0.20
C ILE A 138 17.78 46.56 -0.40
N GLY A 139 16.82 46.69 -1.31
CA GLY A 139 16.58 47.87 -2.12
C GLY A 139 15.71 47.53 -3.34
N GLY A 140 14.95 48.51 -3.82
CA GLY A 140 14.12 48.34 -5.01
C GLY A 140 14.90 48.50 -6.33
N ASP A 141 14.29 48.05 -7.42
CA ASP A 141 14.82 48.18 -8.78
C ASP A 141 14.61 49.57 -9.42
N ASP A 142 13.65 50.38 -8.96
CA ASP A 142 13.44 51.72 -9.53
C ASP A 142 14.47 52.76 -9.04
N THR A 143 15.65 52.72 -9.67
CA THR A 143 16.73 53.71 -9.53
C THR A 143 16.38 55.14 -9.97
N SER A 144 15.17 55.43 -10.46
CA SER A 144 14.77 56.79 -10.87
C SER A 144 14.25 57.66 -9.72
N VAL A 145 13.70 57.04 -8.66
CA VAL A 145 13.19 57.73 -7.46
C VAL A 145 14.30 57.90 -6.40
N PHE A 146 15.29 57.01 -6.45
CA PHE A 146 16.44 56.99 -5.57
C PHE A 146 17.49 58.02 -6.02
N PRO A 147 17.96 58.96 -5.16
CA PRO A 147 19.10 59.81 -5.50
C PRO A 147 20.32 58.95 -5.93
N ARG A 148 21.25 59.53 -6.70
CA ARG A 148 22.38 58.78 -7.31
C ARG A 148 23.35 58.09 -6.32
N ASN A 149 23.11 58.26 -5.02
CA ASN A 149 23.79 57.63 -3.90
C ASN A 149 22.74 56.89 -3.02
N THR A 150 21.92 56.01 -3.59
CA THR A 150 21.01 55.10 -2.85
C THR A 150 21.03 53.71 -3.48
N ASP A 151 22.18 53.04 -3.35
CA ASP A 151 22.41 51.68 -3.87
C ASP A 151 22.06 50.60 -2.83
N GLY A 152 20.94 50.77 -2.12
CA GLY A 152 20.45 49.84 -1.09
C GLY A 152 21.44 49.47 0.02
N LEU A 153 21.07 48.47 0.83
CA LEU A 153 21.90 47.85 1.86
C LEU A 153 22.32 46.45 1.39
N PHE A 154 23.61 46.14 1.37
CA PHE A 154 24.09 44.83 0.94
C PHE A 154 25.26 44.33 1.79
N LEU A 155 25.33 43.02 2.01
CA LEU A 155 26.43 42.33 2.68
C LEU A 155 27.21 41.50 1.66
N THR A 156 28.51 41.72 1.57
CA THR A 156 29.42 41.04 0.63
C THR A 156 30.64 40.49 1.36
N PRO A 157 30.99 39.20 1.24
CA PRO A 157 32.30 38.71 1.63
C PRO A 157 33.39 39.19 0.65
N ASP A 158 34.65 39.08 1.06
CA ASP A 158 35.82 39.25 0.19
C ASP A 158 36.86 38.12 0.35
N THR A 159 37.82 38.07 -0.57
CA THR A 159 38.84 37.02 -0.64
C THR A 159 39.84 37.00 0.52
N ALA A 160 39.74 37.94 1.47
CA ALA A 160 40.47 37.90 2.73
C ALA A 160 39.64 37.30 3.88
N ALA A 161 38.51 36.64 3.58
CA ALA A 161 37.53 36.13 4.54
C ALA A 161 36.88 37.22 5.42
N THR A 162 36.87 38.45 4.92
CA THR A 162 36.20 39.56 5.59
C THR A 162 34.80 39.78 5.01
N SER A 163 33.93 40.45 5.76
CA SER A 163 32.56 40.77 5.35
C SER A 163 32.31 42.25 5.45
N HIS A 164 31.80 42.82 4.36
CA HIS A 164 31.55 44.25 4.20
C HIS A 164 30.06 44.51 4.15
N VAL A 165 29.54 45.27 5.12
CA VAL A 165 28.25 45.93 4.95
C VAL A 165 28.48 47.19 4.14
N SER A 166 27.95 47.19 2.92
CA SER A 166 28.08 48.27 1.97
C SER A 166 26.74 48.90 1.66
N LYS A 167 26.80 50.21 1.38
CA LYS A 167 25.66 51.05 1.04
C LYS A 167 26.13 52.19 0.19
N ASN A 168 25.42 52.50 -0.90
CA ASN A 168 25.78 53.59 -1.82
C ASN A 168 27.19 53.40 -2.44
N LYS A 169 27.58 52.13 -2.66
CA LYS A 169 28.94 51.71 -3.09
C LYS A 169 30.07 52.19 -2.16
N GLN A 170 29.77 52.44 -0.89
CA GLN A 170 30.73 52.69 0.18
C GLN A 170 30.65 51.55 1.20
N VAL A 171 31.80 51.00 1.58
CA VAL A 171 31.91 50.16 2.79
C VAL A 171 31.56 51.04 3.99
N LYS A 172 30.67 50.55 4.86
CA LYS A 172 30.19 51.25 6.06
C LYS A 172 30.67 50.54 7.33
N ALA A 173 30.65 49.21 7.33
CA ALA A 173 31.20 48.37 8.39
C ALA A 173 31.90 47.16 7.76
N GLU A 174 33.00 46.70 8.36
CA GLU A 174 33.84 45.60 7.87
C GLU A 174 34.25 44.68 9.05
N SER A 175 34.44 43.39 8.80
CA SER A 175 34.89 42.43 9.84
C SER A 175 35.54 41.17 9.26
N ASP A 176 36.62 40.68 9.88
CA ASP A 176 37.46 39.53 9.46
C ASP A 176 36.83 38.13 9.71
N THR A 177 35.49 38.00 9.72
CA THR A 177 34.80 36.86 10.37
C THR A 177 33.94 35.97 9.46
N LEU A 178 34.12 35.98 8.14
CA LEU A 178 33.46 35.03 7.21
C LEU A 178 34.49 34.10 6.51
N PRO A 179 35.01 33.08 7.22
CA PRO A 179 35.90 32.07 6.65
C PRO A 179 35.24 31.21 5.56
N LEU A 180 36.08 30.64 4.69
CA LEU A 180 35.66 29.82 3.56
C LEU A 180 35.09 28.48 4.00
N GLY A 181 33.92 28.11 3.48
CA GLY A 181 33.29 26.81 3.70
C GLY A 181 32.68 26.58 5.09
N GLU A 182 32.74 27.57 5.99
CA GLU A 182 32.11 27.50 7.32
C GLU A 182 30.73 28.17 7.32
N TRP A 183 29.78 27.58 8.06
CA TRP A 183 28.50 28.23 8.38
C TRP A 183 28.69 29.32 9.43
N LYS A 184 28.13 30.50 9.15
CA LYS A 184 28.11 31.67 10.03
C LYS A 184 26.74 32.30 10.07
N HIS A 185 26.28 32.68 11.25
CA HIS A 185 25.04 33.44 11.42
C HIS A 185 25.36 34.93 11.33
N VAL A 186 24.98 35.54 10.21
CA VAL A 186 25.16 36.98 9.97
C VAL A 186 23.87 37.73 10.28
N ALA A 187 24.00 38.88 10.93
CA ALA A 187 22.90 39.83 11.07
C ALA A 187 23.38 41.28 10.91
N VAL A 188 22.60 42.09 10.19
CA VAL A 188 22.86 43.51 9.95
C VAL A 188 21.67 44.30 10.45
N THR A 189 21.89 45.19 11.42
CA THR A 189 20.87 46.09 11.96
C THR A 189 21.21 47.52 11.55
N GLN A 190 20.21 48.25 11.05
CA GLN A 190 20.34 49.65 10.65
C GLN A 190 19.20 50.43 11.31
N SER A 191 19.52 51.29 12.27
CA SER A 191 18.61 52.34 12.76
C SER A 191 18.63 53.56 11.81
N THR A 192 17.96 54.64 12.18
CA THR A 192 18.03 55.94 11.49
C THR A 192 19.43 56.57 11.43
N ASP A 193 20.35 56.18 12.31
CA ASP A 193 21.65 56.85 12.52
C ASP A 193 22.85 55.89 12.70
N MET A 194 22.61 54.59 12.88
CA MET A 194 23.61 53.60 13.25
C MET A 194 23.44 52.29 12.47
N LEU A 195 24.55 51.81 11.91
CA LEU A 195 24.64 50.53 11.22
C LEU A 195 25.54 49.59 12.03
N THR A 196 25.07 48.38 12.31
CA THR A 196 25.79 47.36 13.10
C THR A 196 25.80 46.03 12.36
N LEU A 197 26.96 45.38 12.33
CA LEU A 197 27.16 44.02 11.83
C LEU A 197 27.42 43.09 13.01
N TYR A 198 26.73 41.95 12.99
CA TYR A 198 26.88 40.85 13.93
C TYR A 198 27.24 39.57 13.18
N VAL A 199 28.12 38.76 13.79
CA VAL A 199 28.45 37.39 13.35
C VAL A 199 28.40 36.48 14.56
N ASP A 200 27.76 35.32 14.40
CA ASP A 200 27.54 34.30 15.45
C ASP A 200 26.94 34.90 16.75
N GLY A 201 25.97 35.81 16.57
CA GLY A 201 25.30 36.53 17.66
C GLY A 201 26.12 37.63 18.35
N VAL A 202 27.37 37.87 17.92
CA VAL A 202 28.29 38.85 18.52
C VAL A 202 28.42 40.09 17.63
N GLN A 203 28.37 41.29 18.20
CA GLN A 203 28.64 42.53 17.47
C GLN A 203 30.11 42.57 17.06
N VAL A 204 30.38 42.61 15.75
CA VAL A 204 31.75 42.64 15.20
C VAL A 204 32.15 43.97 14.59
N ALA A 205 31.20 44.78 14.10
CA ALA A 205 31.47 46.11 13.57
C ALA A 205 30.28 47.06 13.70
N GLN A 206 30.54 48.36 13.79
CA GLN A 206 29.51 49.39 13.92
C GLN A 206 30.00 50.73 13.36
N THR A 207 29.10 51.49 12.73
CA THR A 207 29.37 52.86 12.25
C THR A 207 28.15 53.76 12.38
N ASN A 208 28.39 55.08 12.34
CA ASN A 208 27.31 56.06 12.24
C ASN A 208 26.94 56.23 10.76
N ASP A 209 25.71 55.91 10.37
CA ASP A 209 25.19 56.14 9.02
C ASP A 209 23.73 56.61 9.09
N ASN A 210 23.50 57.86 8.66
CA ASN A 210 22.17 58.47 8.69
C ASN A 210 21.33 58.00 7.50
N VAL A 211 20.11 57.54 7.77
CA VAL A 211 19.21 56.92 6.79
C VAL A 211 17.83 57.56 6.83
N ASP A 212 17.36 57.97 5.65
CA ASP A 212 15.95 58.24 5.43
C ASP A 212 15.32 57.02 4.75
N PHE A 213 14.64 56.18 5.53
CA PHE A 213 13.97 54.98 5.02
C PHE A 213 12.81 55.28 4.08
N SER A 214 12.23 56.49 4.13
CA SER A 214 11.19 56.89 3.16
C SER A 214 11.72 56.98 1.74
N LEU A 215 13.05 57.17 1.59
CA LEU A 215 13.77 57.15 0.32
C LEU A 215 14.25 55.76 -0.10
N LEU A 216 13.78 54.67 0.53
CA LEU A 216 14.10 53.28 0.15
C LEU A 216 12.89 52.49 -0.38
N HIS A 217 11.72 53.12 -0.46
CA HIS A 217 10.50 52.55 -1.03
C HIS A 217 10.15 53.18 -2.39
N SER A 218 9.60 52.40 -3.31
CA SER A 218 8.90 52.91 -4.50
C SER A 218 7.75 51.99 -4.92
N GLU A 219 6.63 52.57 -5.36
CA GLU A 219 5.49 51.83 -5.92
C GLU A 219 5.78 51.15 -7.26
N SER A 220 6.75 51.68 -8.01
CA SER A 220 7.17 51.17 -9.33
C SER A 220 8.14 49.99 -9.25
N SER A 221 8.69 49.69 -8.07
CA SER A 221 9.63 48.57 -7.92
C SER A 221 8.91 47.22 -8.00
N THR A 222 9.56 46.25 -8.63
CA THR A 222 9.08 44.87 -8.77
C THR A 222 9.48 43.98 -7.59
N PHE A 223 10.57 44.31 -6.91
CA PHE A 223 11.04 43.66 -5.68
C PHE A 223 11.51 44.67 -4.63
N SER A 224 11.72 44.23 -3.40
CA SER A 224 12.38 45.02 -2.35
C SER A 224 13.69 44.42 -1.84
N ALA A 225 13.99 43.16 -2.17
CA ALA A 225 15.31 42.57 -1.95
C ALA A 225 15.62 41.47 -2.97
N LEU A 226 16.91 41.17 -3.13
CA LEU A 226 17.45 40.02 -3.83
C LEU A 226 18.36 39.24 -2.87
N ILE A 227 18.26 37.92 -2.87
CA ILE A 227 19.12 36.98 -2.15
C ILE A 227 20.00 36.29 -3.19
N GLY A 228 21.30 36.19 -2.94
CA GLY A 228 22.29 35.60 -3.83
C GLY A 228 22.79 36.49 -4.98
N MET A 229 22.25 37.69 -5.16
CA MET A 229 22.66 38.60 -6.24
C MET A 229 22.31 40.07 -5.94
N GLY A 230 23.05 41.01 -6.53
CA GLY A 230 22.75 42.45 -6.48
C GLY A 230 22.03 42.94 -7.74
N ASN A 231 21.40 44.12 -7.65
CA ASN A 231 20.66 44.72 -8.77
C ASN A 231 21.57 45.24 -9.91
N TRP A 232 22.89 45.35 -9.70
CA TRP A 232 23.82 45.94 -10.68
C TRP A 232 24.47 44.89 -11.59
N LYS A 233 23.79 44.52 -12.69
CA LYS A 233 24.25 43.51 -13.68
C LYS A 233 25.67 43.66 -14.25
N LYS A 234 26.34 44.80 -14.05
CA LYS A 234 27.73 45.06 -14.50
C LYS A 234 28.78 44.98 -13.38
N TYR A 235 28.37 45.10 -12.11
CA TYR A 235 29.27 45.22 -10.95
C TYR A 235 28.90 44.24 -9.81
N SER A 236 27.91 43.37 -10.03
CA SER A 236 27.58 42.25 -9.16
C SER A 236 27.85 40.95 -9.90
N SER A 237 28.60 40.05 -9.28
CA SER A 237 28.54 38.61 -9.57
C SER A 237 27.44 38.00 -8.68
N PRO A 238 26.89 36.83 -9.06
CA PRO A 238 26.10 36.01 -8.14
C PRO A 238 26.99 35.49 -7.01
N PHE A 239 26.38 35.29 -5.85
CA PHE A 239 26.98 34.62 -4.70
C PHE A 239 27.18 33.13 -5.00
N LYS A 240 28.23 32.54 -4.43
CA LYS A 240 28.51 31.10 -4.50
C LYS A 240 28.63 30.52 -3.09
N GLY A 241 27.80 29.54 -2.78
CA GLY A 241 27.71 28.92 -1.46
C GLY A 241 26.27 28.60 -1.09
N GLU A 242 26.00 28.54 0.21
CA GLU A 242 24.71 28.16 0.78
C GLU A 242 24.18 29.26 1.71
N ILE A 243 22.87 29.49 1.68
CA ILE A 243 22.16 30.44 2.56
C ILE A 243 20.99 29.71 3.21
N ASP A 244 20.73 29.98 4.48
CA ASP A 244 19.63 29.39 5.22
C ASP A 244 18.98 30.42 6.18
N GLU A 245 17.71 30.19 6.57
CA GLU A 245 16.95 30.97 7.55
C GLU A 245 16.99 32.50 7.34
N PHE A 246 16.77 32.93 6.09
CA PHE A 246 16.81 34.35 5.72
C PHE A 246 15.59 35.09 6.29
N LYS A 247 15.85 36.08 7.15
CA LYS A 247 14.84 36.81 7.91
C LYS A 247 15.00 38.32 7.82
N VAL A 248 13.87 39.04 7.74
CA VAL A 248 13.80 40.51 7.68
C VAL A 248 12.78 41.07 8.68
N TRP A 249 13.20 42.04 9.49
CA TRP A 249 12.36 42.81 10.41
C TRP A 249 12.30 44.28 10.01
N GLN A 250 11.11 44.91 10.11
CA GLN A 250 10.92 46.37 9.93
C GLN A 250 11.32 47.19 11.18
N THR A 251 12.21 46.65 12.01
CA THR A 251 12.78 47.28 13.20
C THR A 251 14.27 46.89 13.35
N PRO A 252 15.10 47.73 13.97
CA PRO A 252 16.47 47.38 14.32
C PRO A 252 16.45 46.53 15.61
N LEU A 253 16.87 45.27 15.53
CA LEU A 253 17.06 44.43 16.72
C LEU A 253 18.25 44.92 17.53
N ASP A 254 18.16 44.84 18.86
CA ASP A 254 19.31 45.10 19.73
C ASP A 254 20.24 43.87 19.80
N GLY A 255 21.48 44.08 20.27
CA GLY A 255 22.47 43.00 20.34
C GLY A 255 22.07 41.81 21.23
N THR A 256 21.18 42.01 22.20
CA THR A 256 20.62 40.94 23.03
C THR A 256 19.60 40.12 22.25
N GLN A 257 18.77 40.78 21.43
CA GLN A 257 17.82 40.12 20.54
C GLN A 257 18.52 39.36 19.41
N VAL A 258 19.60 39.91 18.84
CA VAL A 258 20.44 39.21 17.85
C VAL A 258 21.18 38.01 18.49
N LYS A 259 21.65 38.15 19.73
CA LYS A 259 22.23 37.05 20.50
C LYS A 259 21.21 35.95 20.80
N ALA A 260 19.98 36.31 21.18
CA ALA A 260 18.89 35.37 21.44
C ALA A 260 18.40 34.67 20.16
N LEU A 261 18.38 35.39 19.03
CA LEU A 261 18.11 34.79 17.71
C LEU A 261 19.17 33.73 17.37
N TYR A 262 20.46 34.03 17.56
CA TYR A 262 21.55 33.09 17.36
C TYR A 262 21.45 31.86 18.29
N ASP A 263 21.32 32.10 19.60
CA ASP A 263 21.25 31.02 20.60
C ASP A 263 20.04 30.11 20.39
N GLY A 264 18.93 30.67 19.87
CA GLY A 264 17.70 29.93 19.57
C GLY A 264 17.83 28.85 18.50
N TYR A 265 18.81 28.95 17.58
CA TYR A 265 19.07 27.88 16.59
C TYR A 265 19.68 26.61 17.22
N PHE A 266 20.26 26.71 18.42
CA PHE A 266 20.87 25.60 19.16
C PHE A 266 20.00 25.10 20.33
N ALA A 267 18.78 25.63 20.47
CA ALA A 267 17.85 25.15 21.47
C ALA A 267 17.28 23.78 21.04
N PRO A 268 17.26 22.77 21.93
CA PRO A 268 16.70 21.47 21.59
C PRO A 268 15.19 21.59 21.33
N VAL A 269 14.77 21.22 20.12
CA VAL A 269 13.36 21.11 19.74
C VAL A 269 12.74 19.91 20.47
N GLU A 270 11.67 20.11 21.22
CA GLU A 270 10.93 18.99 21.81
C GLU A 270 10.23 18.16 20.72
N VAL A 271 10.76 16.98 20.46
CA VAL A 271 10.17 15.98 19.56
C VAL A 271 8.96 15.35 20.25
N THR A 272 7.76 15.71 19.79
CA THR A 272 6.47 15.31 20.40
C THR A 272 5.68 14.42 19.45
N ALA A 273 4.84 13.54 19.98
CA ALA A 273 3.95 12.71 19.16
C ALA A 273 2.84 13.56 18.53
N VAL A 274 2.62 13.39 17.22
CA VAL A 274 1.63 14.14 16.42
C VAL A 274 0.46 13.25 16.02
N SER A 275 0.73 11.98 15.68
CA SER A 275 -0.30 10.99 15.38
C SER A 275 0.18 9.57 15.69
N ALA A 276 -0.75 8.62 15.73
CA ALA A 276 -0.49 7.19 15.70
C ALA A 276 -1.29 6.56 14.57
N SER A 277 -0.80 5.45 14.01
CA SER A 277 -1.53 4.70 12.98
C SER A 277 -2.91 4.27 13.49
N PRO A 278 -3.97 4.41 12.68
CA PRO A 278 -5.30 3.99 13.07
C PRO A 278 -5.34 2.47 13.20
N VAL A 279 -5.92 1.98 14.30
CA VAL A 279 -6.20 0.55 14.48
C VAL A 279 -7.68 0.32 14.18
N THR A 280 -7.99 -0.68 13.35
CA THR A 280 -9.36 -1.20 13.20
C THR A 280 -9.29 -2.72 13.29
N VAL A 281 -10.17 -3.29 14.12
CA VAL A 281 -10.29 -4.75 14.32
C VAL A 281 -11.75 -5.15 14.41
N LYS A 282 -12.02 -6.44 14.20
CA LYS A 282 -13.30 -7.08 14.48
C LYS A 282 -13.23 -7.90 15.77
N ALA A 283 -14.35 -8.02 16.47
CA ALA A 283 -14.52 -8.89 17.63
C ALA A 283 -15.95 -9.41 17.67
N GLU A 284 -16.14 -10.66 18.10
CA GLU A 284 -17.48 -11.23 18.27
C GLU A 284 -18.27 -10.49 19.37
N GLU A 285 -19.59 -10.41 19.21
CA GLU A 285 -20.49 -9.97 20.28
C GLU A 285 -20.22 -10.72 21.59
N GLY A 286 -20.27 -9.98 22.71
CA GLY A 286 -19.98 -10.53 24.03
C GLY A 286 -18.51 -10.93 24.27
N SER A 287 -17.55 -10.45 23.46
CA SER A 287 -16.14 -10.90 23.53
C SER A 287 -15.14 -9.75 23.50
N ASP A 288 -14.08 -9.83 24.31
CA ASP A 288 -12.98 -8.84 24.33
C ASP A 288 -12.22 -8.85 22.98
N PRO A 289 -11.90 -7.69 22.38
CA PRO A 289 -11.13 -7.62 21.14
C PRO A 289 -9.63 -7.90 21.36
N THR A 290 -9.00 -8.58 20.39
CA THR A 290 -7.53 -8.67 20.34
C THR A 290 -6.98 -7.44 19.62
N LEU A 291 -6.21 -6.61 20.34
CA LEU A 291 -5.60 -5.37 19.84
C LEU A 291 -4.07 -5.49 19.78
N PRO A 292 -3.39 -4.79 18.85
CA PRO A 292 -1.94 -4.88 18.70
C PRO A 292 -1.20 -4.29 19.91
N ALA A 293 -0.11 -4.93 20.33
CA ALA A 293 0.68 -4.52 21.49
C ALA A 293 1.48 -3.22 21.26
N SER A 294 1.67 -2.80 20.01
CA SER A 294 2.33 -1.55 19.62
C SER A 294 1.65 -0.93 18.39
N VAL A 295 1.88 0.37 18.19
CA VAL A 295 1.47 1.10 16.98
C VAL A 295 2.61 2.00 16.51
N ALA A 296 2.65 2.28 15.20
CA ALA A 296 3.54 3.30 14.67
C ALA A 296 3.03 4.69 15.10
N VAL A 297 3.93 5.49 15.69
CA VAL A 297 3.71 6.86 16.11
C VAL A 297 4.55 7.79 15.24
N VAL A 298 3.92 8.80 14.67
CA VAL A 298 4.58 9.88 13.91
C VAL A 298 4.86 11.04 14.87
N TYR A 299 6.10 11.52 14.87
CA TYR A 299 6.56 12.61 15.72
C TYR A 299 6.67 13.94 14.95
N SER A 300 6.86 15.05 15.66
CA SER A 300 6.95 16.40 15.10
C SER A 300 8.18 16.64 14.21
N ASP A 301 9.16 15.74 14.25
CA ASP A 301 10.30 15.67 13.32
C ASP A 301 10.04 14.79 12.08
N SER A 302 8.80 14.34 11.88
CA SER A 302 8.40 13.35 10.87
C SER A 302 9.02 11.95 11.06
N SER A 303 9.75 11.70 12.15
CA SER A 303 10.21 10.34 12.46
C SER A 303 9.02 9.44 12.83
N ILE A 304 9.11 8.18 12.45
CA ILE A 304 8.10 7.16 12.75
C ILE A 304 8.76 6.08 13.62
N LYS A 305 8.13 5.74 14.75
CA LYS A 305 8.63 4.70 15.68
C LYS A 305 7.49 3.80 16.10
N GLN A 306 7.75 2.50 16.25
CA GLN A 306 6.83 1.61 16.94
C GLN A 306 6.86 1.89 18.44
N VAL A 307 5.70 2.08 19.06
CA VAL A 307 5.56 2.40 20.48
C VAL A 307 4.52 1.45 21.09
N GLU A 308 4.85 0.86 22.24
CA GLU A 308 3.94 -0.03 22.97
C GLU A 308 2.66 0.69 23.42
N VAL A 309 1.52 -0.01 23.37
CA VAL A 309 0.20 0.52 23.72
C VAL A 309 -0.47 -0.33 24.80
N ALA A 310 -0.93 0.33 25.87
CA ALA A 310 -1.82 -0.26 26.86
C ALA A 310 -3.28 0.16 26.60
N TRP A 311 -4.07 -0.73 26.00
CA TRP A 311 -5.48 -0.48 25.64
C TRP A 311 -6.43 -0.54 26.85
N ASN A 312 -7.33 0.45 26.96
CA ASN A 312 -8.28 0.54 28.07
C ASN A 312 -9.57 -0.27 27.83
N LEU A 313 -9.44 -1.58 27.62
CA LEU A 313 -10.56 -2.49 27.33
C LEU A 313 -11.65 -2.49 28.42
N ALA A 314 -11.26 -2.29 29.68
CA ALA A 314 -12.18 -2.25 30.84
C ALA A 314 -13.09 -1.01 30.90
N ALA A 315 -12.98 -0.08 29.95
CA ALA A 315 -13.91 1.03 29.80
C ALA A 315 -15.21 0.66 29.04
N VAL A 316 -15.24 -0.52 28.40
CA VAL A 316 -16.35 -1.03 27.59
C VAL A 316 -16.98 -2.23 28.28
N ASP A 317 -18.30 -2.36 28.18
CA ASP A 317 -19.08 -3.50 28.68
C ASP A 317 -19.28 -4.51 27.53
N TRP A 318 -18.27 -5.33 27.25
CA TRP A 318 -18.24 -6.21 26.07
C TRP A 318 -19.40 -7.22 26.05
N ASP A 319 -19.83 -7.71 27.22
CA ASP A 319 -21.01 -8.58 27.42
C ASP A 319 -22.33 -7.98 26.90
N ALA A 320 -22.39 -6.66 26.70
CA ALA A 320 -23.58 -5.91 26.28
C ALA A 320 -23.53 -5.40 24.82
N THR A 321 -22.52 -5.82 24.04
CA THR A 321 -22.35 -5.41 22.64
C THR A 321 -23.26 -6.17 21.67
N GLU A 322 -23.74 -5.51 20.62
CA GLU A 322 -24.58 -6.09 19.57
C GLU A 322 -23.90 -6.02 18.19
N VAL A 323 -24.20 -6.97 17.30
CA VAL A 323 -23.59 -7.02 15.95
C VAL A 323 -23.82 -5.73 15.15
N GLY A 324 -22.73 -5.13 14.68
CA GLY A 324 -22.72 -3.85 13.97
C GLY A 324 -22.39 -2.65 14.85
N ASP A 325 -22.26 -2.82 16.17
CA ASP A 325 -21.69 -1.79 17.04
C ASP A 325 -20.27 -1.42 16.57
N THR A 326 -19.94 -0.13 16.70
CA THR A 326 -18.61 0.42 16.38
C THR A 326 -18.12 1.21 17.59
N ILE A 327 -17.05 0.74 18.22
CA ILE A 327 -16.61 1.18 19.56
C ILE A 327 -15.16 1.66 19.49
N ASP A 328 -14.93 2.93 19.86
CA ASP A 328 -13.57 3.47 19.97
C ASP A 328 -12.97 3.16 21.36
N VAL A 329 -11.82 2.49 21.37
CA VAL A 329 -10.99 2.20 22.56
C VAL A 329 -9.75 3.09 22.52
N GLU A 330 -9.48 3.79 23.63
CA GLU A 330 -8.25 4.58 23.79
C GLU A 330 -7.11 3.73 24.40
N GLY A 331 -5.89 3.95 23.92
CA GLY A 331 -4.69 3.28 24.36
C GLY A 331 -3.63 4.27 24.87
N ALA A 332 -3.07 4.01 26.05
CA ALA A 332 -1.96 4.79 26.58
C ALA A 332 -0.65 4.34 25.92
N LEU A 333 0.15 5.31 25.45
CA LEU A 333 1.41 5.05 24.75
C LEU A 333 2.60 5.07 25.73
N ALA A 334 3.48 4.07 25.62
CA ALA A 334 4.65 3.96 26.50
C ALA A 334 5.57 5.19 26.36
N GLY A 335 5.74 5.93 27.45
CA GLY A 335 6.58 7.13 27.51
C GLY A 335 5.97 8.40 26.90
N ILE A 336 4.69 8.39 26.49
CA ILE A 336 4.03 9.53 25.83
C ILE A 336 2.75 9.86 26.59
N GLU A 337 2.78 10.90 27.43
CA GLU A 337 1.61 11.33 28.23
C GLU A 337 0.69 12.33 27.50
N THR A 338 1.18 12.98 26.43
CA THR A 338 0.47 14.04 25.71
C THR A 338 -0.45 13.55 24.59
N PHE A 339 -0.36 12.27 24.22
CA PHE A 339 -1.07 11.67 23.09
C PHE A 339 -1.51 10.23 23.42
N THR A 340 -2.64 9.80 22.89
CA THR A 340 -3.20 8.45 23.07
C THR A 340 -3.48 7.80 21.72
N ALA A 341 -3.19 6.50 21.61
CA ALA A 341 -3.60 5.70 20.47
C ALA A 341 -5.12 5.48 20.48
N LYS A 342 -5.71 5.18 19.32
CA LYS A 342 -7.12 4.82 19.18
C LYS A 342 -7.30 3.59 18.31
N ALA A 343 -8.15 2.68 18.77
CA ALA A 343 -8.61 1.53 18.02
C ALA A 343 -10.12 1.60 17.86
N THR A 344 -10.62 1.39 16.65
CA THR A 344 -12.05 1.22 16.37
C THR A 344 -12.34 -0.28 16.28
N VAL A 345 -13.20 -0.78 17.16
CA VAL A 345 -13.62 -2.17 17.22
C VAL A 345 -15.00 -2.30 16.58
N ILE A 346 -15.14 -3.23 15.64
CA ILE A 346 -16.39 -3.51 14.93
C ILE A 346 -16.92 -4.84 15.43
N VAL A 347 -18.15 -4.85 15.94
CA VAL A 347 -18.73 -6.04 16.58
C VAL A 347 -19.36 -6.94 15.51
N THR A 348 -18.90 -8.19 15.42
CA THR A 348 -19.34 -9.21 14.47
C THR A 348 -20.26 -10.23 15.13
N ALA A 349 -21.02 -10.98 14.33
CA ALA A 349 -21.84 -12.06 14.87
C ALA A 349 -20.98 -13.18 15.45
N LYS A 350 -21.41 -13.69 16.61
CA LYS A 350 -20.86 -14.89 17.23
C LYS A 350 -21.56 -16.12 16.67
N PRO A 351 -20.85 -17.12 16.13
CA PRO A 351 -21.46 -18.37 15.71
C PRO A 351 -22.16 -19.07 16.89
N SER A 352 -23.35 -19.61 16.64
CA SER A 352 -24.06 -20.44 17.60
C SER A 352 -23.42 -21.83 17.71
N SER A 353 -23.66 -22.53 18.82
CA SER A 353 -23.11 -23.87 19.09
C SER A 353 -23.52 -24.95 18.09
N ASP A 354 -24.55 -24.68 17.30
CA ASP A 354 -25.18 -25.65 16.41
C ASP A 354 -24.70 -25.47 14.95
N GLN A 355 -23.96 -24.40 14.65
CA GLN A 355 -23.37 -24.12 13.34
C GLN A 355 -22.00 -24.80 13.17
N ILE A 356 -21.73 -25.27 11.95
CA ILE A 356 -20.43 -25.80 11.51
C ILE A 356 -19.57 -24.61 11.06
N VAL A 357 -18.67 -24.14 11.93
CA VAL A 357 -17.71 -23.09 11.59
C VAL A 357 -16.49 -23.72 10.95
N VAL A 358 -16.34 -23.57 9.64
CA VAL A 358 -15.24 -24.16 8.87
C VAL A 358 -14.04 -23.22 8.75
N SER A 359 -14.28 -21.91 8.59
CA SER A 359 -13.19 -20.95 8.45
C SER A 359 -13.48 -19.58 9.05
N THR A 360 -12.42 -18.99 9.59
CA THR A 360 -12.42 -17.73 10.35
C THR A 360 -11.15 -16.93 10.04
N VAL A 361 -11.20 -15.61 10.22
CA VAL A 361 -9.98 -14.80 10.16
C VAL A 361 -9.33 -14.77 11.54
N ALA A 362 -8.07 -15.19 11.59
CA ALA A 362 -7.20 -15.13 12.76
C ALA A 362 -6.09 -14.10 12.55
N ARG A 363 -5.32 -13.79 13.61
CA ARG A 363 -4.22 -12.83 13.56
C ARG A 363 -3.00 -13.32 14.33
N ASN A 364 -1.82 -12.99 13.83
CA ASN A 364 -0.54 -13.10 14.53
C ASN A 364 0.16 -11.74 14.45
N GLY A 365 0.29 -11.06 15.60
CA GLY A 365 0.74 -9.67 15.65
C GLY A 365 -0.14 -8.76 14.78
N THR A 366 0.46 -8.21 13.73
CA THR A 366 -0.22 -7.36 12.74
C THR A 366 -0.76 -8.11 11.52
N LYS A 367 -0.30 -9.34 11.26
CA LYS A 367 -0.74 -10.14 10.10
C LYS A 367 -2.05 -10.87 10.39
N GLY A 368 -3.06 -10.67 9.56
CA GLY A 368 -4.21 -11.56 9.49
C GLY A 368 -4.01 -12.72 8.51
N TYR A 369 -4.59 -13.87 8.84
CA TYR A 369 -4.59 -15.08 8.02
C TYR A 369 -5.90 -15.85 8.20
N LEU A 370 -6.15 -16.82 7.32
CA LEU A 370 -7.32 -17.69 7.43
C LEU A 370 -7.00 -18.87 8.36
N GLU A 371 -7.90 -19.20 9.27
CA GLU A 371 -7.94 -20.53 9.86
C GLU A 371 -8.98 -21.38 9.13
N VAL A 372 -8.65 -22.64 8.87
CA VAL A 372 -9.57 -23.67 8.40
C VAL A 372 -9.51 -24.80 9.41
N ASP A 373 -10.66 -25.20 9.96
CA ASP A 373 -10.74 -26.20 11.04
C ASP A 373 -9.89 -25.83 12.28
N GLY A 374 -9.71 -24.53 12.54
CA GLY A 374 -8.86 -23.99 13.60
C GLY A 374 -7.35 -24.12 13.34
N GLN A 375 -6.93 -24.42 12.11
CA GLN A 375 -5.53 -24.51 11.70
C GLN A 375 -5.14 -23.39 10.73
N PRO A 376 -3.96 -22.74 10.88
CA PRO A 376 -3.50 -21.70 9.98
C PRO A 376 -3.41 -22.18 8.52
N PHE A 377 -4.15 -21.53 7.63
CA PHE A 377 -4.26 -21.87 6.21
C PHE A 377 -3.82 -20.69 5.32
N PRO A 378 -2.78 -20.86 4.49
CA PRO A 378 -2.31 -19.78 3.62
C PRO A 378 -3.21 -19.67 2.39
N ILE A 379 -3.82 -18.50 2.18
CA ILE A 379 -4.71 -18.28 1.03
C ILE A 379 -3.85 -18.17 -0.24
N MET A 380 -3.81 -19.24 -1.02
CA MET A 380 -3.21 -19.23 -2.36
C MET A 380 -4.01 -20.19 -3.24
N GLY A 381 -4.43 -19.67 -4.39
CA GLY A 381 -5.35 -20.33 -5.28
C GLY A 381 -5.26 -19.90 -6.74
N VAL A 382 -6.03 -20.59 -7.56
CA VAL A 382 -6.28 -20.22 -8.95
C VAL A 382 -7.79 -20.19 -9.17
N GLN A 383 -8.24 -19.20 -9.93
CA GLN A 383 -9.65 -19.06 -10.28
C GLN A 383 -9.99 -19.85 -11.53
N THR A 384 -11.22 -20.33 -11.60
CA THR A 384 -11.80 -21.00 -12.75
C THR A 384 -13.17 -20.44 -13.09
N PHE A 385 -13.46 -20.28 -14.39
CA PHE A 385 -14.75 -19.83 -14.94
C PHE A 385 -15.89 -20.88 -14.78
N GLY A 386 -15.77 -21.74 -13.76
CA GLY A 386 -16.75 -22.75 -13.36
C GLY A 386 -17.30 -23.59 -14.50
N GLU A 387 -18.62 -23.80 -14.47
CA GLU A 387 -19.36 -24.49 -15.51
C GLU A 387 -19.39 -23.72 -16.84
N TRP A 388 -19.23 -22.38 -16.86
CA TRP A 388 -19.33 -21.59 -18.09
C TRP A 388 -18.30 -21.98 -19.16
N GLN A 389 -17.19 -22.61 -18.76
CA GLN A 389 -16.18 -23.20 -19.65
C GLN A 389 -16.75 -24.28 -20.59
N THR A 390 -17.80 -24.98 -20.16
CA THR A 390 -18.44 -26.02 -21.00
C THR A 390 -19.14 -25.45 -22.25
N TYR A 391 -19.37 -24.14 -22.29
CA TYR A 391 -19.96 -23.44 -23.43
C TYR A 391 -18.91 -22.88 -24.40
N GLY A 392 -17.61 -23.01 -24.11
CA GLY A 392 -16.54 -22.51 -24.97
C GLY A 392 -15.89 -21.22 -24.48
N ASN A 393 -15.06 -20.63 -25.35
CA ASN A 393 -14.36 -19.37 -25.11
C ASN A 393 -14.85 -18.24 -26.05
N GLN A 394 -14.35 -17.03 -25.82
CA GLN A 394 -14.73 -15.83 -26.59
C GLN A 394 -14.45 -15.94 -28.11
N LEU A 395 -13.47 -16.75 -28.53
CA LEU A 395 -13.14 -16.95 -29.94
C LEU A 395 -14.05 -17.97 -30.63
N THR A 396 -14.46 -19.02 -29.91
CA THR A 396 -15.33 -20.08 -30.45
C THR A 396 -16.78 -19.63 -30.68
N GLN A 397 -17.27 -18.60 -29.97
CA GLN A 397 -18.65 -18.11 -30.08
C GLN A 397 -18.79 -16.82 -30.93
N GLY A 398 -17.87 -16.55 -31.87
CA GLY A 398 -17.76 -15.27 -32.58
C GLY A 398 -18.91 -14.83 -33.51
N ALA A 399 -20.07 -15.51 -33.52
CA ALA A 399 -21.25 -15.10 -34.30
C ALA A 399 -22.58 -15.60 -33.71
N ASP A 400 -22.63 -16.83 -33.19
CA ASP A 400 -23.85 -17.47 -32.68
C ASP A 400 -23.66 -17.79 -31.18
N LEU A 401 -24.40 -17.11 -30.32
CA LEU A 401 -24.51 -17.47 -28.89
C LEU A 401 -25.38 -18.73 -28.75
N PRO A 402 -25.14 -19.60 -27.74
CA PRO A 402 -26.03 -20.71 -27.42
C PRO A 402 -27.50 -20.25 -27.33
N THR A 403 -28.35 -20.85 -28.15
CA THR A 403 -29.77 -20.49 -28.28
C THR A 403 -30.65 -21.14 -27.23
N THR A 404 -30.11 -22.16 -26.55
CA THR A 404 -30.66 -22.76 -25.33
C THR A 404 -29.55 -22.95 -24.28
N TRP A 405 -29.92 -23.11 -23.01
CA TRP A 405 -28.97 -23.34 -21.91
C TRP A 405 -28.31 -24.73 -21.95
N ASP A 406 -28.89 -25.68 -22.69
CA ASP A 406 -28.39 -27.05 -22.82
C ASP A 406 -27.32 -27.20 -23.92
N GLU A 407 -27.10 -26.17 -24.74
CA GLU A 407 -26.13 -26.14 -25.85
C GLU A 407 -24.69 -25.91 -25.35
N ARG A 408 -24.05 -26.98 -24.88
CA ARG A 408 -22.61 -27.03 -24.58
C ARG A 408 -21.78 -27.39 -25.82
N LEU A 409 -20.47 -27.14 -25.77
CA LEU A 409 -19.54 -27.64 -26.78
C LEU A 409 -19.46 -29.18 -26.74
N GLU A 410 -19.28 -29.78 -27.93
CA GLU A 410 -19.11 -31.23 -28.07
C GLU A 410 -17.89 -31.70 -27.27
N GLY A 411 -18.10 -32.64 -26.35
CA GLY A 411 -17.06 -33.19 -25.47
C GLY A 411 -16.85 -32.46 -24.14
N LEU A 412 -17.53 -31.33 -23.90
CA LEU A 412 -17.47 -30.57 -22.65
C LEU A 412 -18.81 -30.64 -21.90
N ASP A 413 -19.14 -31.79 -21.33
CA ASP A 413 -20.28 -31.92 -20.41
C ASP A 413 -19.93 -31.44 -18.98
N ARG A 414 -20.86 -31.58 -18.02
CA ARG A 414 -20.59 -31.23 -16.61
C ARG A 414 -19.47 -32.09 -16.02
N ASP A 415 -19.35 -33.36 -16.40
CA ASP A 415 -18.37 -34.29 -15.83
C ASP A 415 -16.95 -34.01 -16.34
N TRP A 416 -16.80 -33.39 -17.53
CA TRP A 416 -15.52 -32.86 -18.00
C TRP A 416 -14.85 -31.90 -16.99
N LEU A 417 -15.63 -31.16 -16.18
CA LEU A 417 -15.12 -30.17 -15.22
C LEU A 417 -14.16 -30.78 -14.19
N GLU A 418 -14.19 -32.09 -13.96
CA GLU A 418 -13.21 -32.80 -13.12
C GLU A 418 -11.75 -32.56 -13.57
N ASN A 419 -11.53 -32.32 -14.87
CA ASN A 419 -10.22 -31.92 -15.41
C ASN A 419 -9.69 -30.66 -14.72
N VAL A 420 -10.54 -29.68 -14.43
CA VAL A 420 -10.13 -28.42 -13.80
C VAL A 420 -9.50 -28.67 -12.43
N PHE A 421 -10.10 -29.57 -11.64
CA PHE A 421 -9.62 -29.96 -10.32
C PHE A 421 -8.30 -30.73 -10.40
N GLU A 422 -8.22 -31.72 -11.30
CA GLU A 422 -6.98 -32.48 -11.52
C GLU A 422 -5.81 -31.59 -11.95
N LYS A 423 -6.05 -30.65 -12.87
CA LYS A 423 -5.01 -29.76 -13.39
C LYS A 423 -4.65 -28.66 -12.39
N ALA A 424 -5.59 -28.17 -11.57
CA ALA A 424 -5.27 -27.28 -10.45
C ALA A 424 -4.37 -27.99 -9.41
N ALA A 425 -4.73 -29.20 -8.97
CA ALA A 425 -3.92 -29.98 -8.04
C ALA A 425 -2.52 -30.32 -8.59
N ALA A 426 -2.40 -30.59 -9.90
CA ALA A 426 -1.11 -30.86 -10.55
C ALA A 426 -0.11 -29.69 -10.52
N THR A 427 -0.60 -28.44 -10.37
CA THR A 427 0.28 -27.25 -10.17
C THR A 427 0.73 -27.07 -8.71
N GLY A 428 0.31 -27.95 -7.79
CA GLY A 428 0.59 -27.83 -6.36
C GLY A 428 -0.33 -26.86 -5.62
N ILE A 429 -1.34 -26.30 -6.27
CA ILE A 429 -2.32 -25.41 -5.65
C ILE A 429 -3.24 -26.17 -4.69
N LYS A 430 -3.68 -25.49 -3.61
CA LYS A 430 -4.59 -26.03 -2.59
C LYS A 430 -5.95 -25.34 -2.50
N THR A 431 -6.16 -24.22 -3.20
CA THR A 431 -7.46 -23.54 -3.28
C THR A 431 -7.89 -23.36 -4.73
N LEU A 432 -9.09 -23.81 -5.09
CA LEU A 432 -9.72 -23.53 -6.38
C LEU A 432 -10.84 -22.53 -6.16
N GLN A 433 -10.75 -21.36 -6.80
CA GLN A 433 -11.82 -20.37 -6.75
C GLN A 433 -12.77 -20.63 -7.91
N ILE A 434 -14.04 -20.91 -7.64
CA ILE A 434 -15.00 -21.33 -8.66
C ILE A 434 -16.02 -20.23 -8.88
N GLU A 435 -16.08 -19.70 -10.10
CA GLU A 435 -17.19 -18.85 -10.51
C GLU A 435 -18.50 -19.63 -10.54
N LEU A 436 -19.43 -19.19 -9.71
CA LEU A 436 -20.73 -19.79 -9.50
C LEU A 436 -21.82 -18.75 -9.73
N ALA A 437 -22.64 -18.99 -10.75
CA ALA A 437 -23.79 -18.16 -11.06
C ALA A 437 -24.98 -18.50 -10.15
N TRP A 438 -25.72 -17.50 -9.67
CA TRP A 438 -26.95 -17.74 -8.90
C TRP A 438 -27.93 -18.64 -9.66
N ARG A 439 -28.12 -18.39 -10.96
CA ARG A 439 -28.91 -19.24 -11.87
C ARG A 439 -28.53 -20.72 -11.83
N GLN A 440 -27.27 -21.08 -11.60
CA GLN A 440 -26.83 -22.47 -11.62
C GLN A 440 -27.36 -23.27 -10.43
N ILE A 441 -27.54 -22.62 -9.28
CA ILE A 441 -28.14 -23.23 -8.09
C ILE A 441 -29.65 -23.01 -8.01
N GLN A 442 -30.21 -22.01 -8.69
CA GLN A 442 -31.65 -21.70 -8.67
C GLN A 442 -32.13 -21.26 -10.07
N PRO A 443 -32.36 -22.19 -11.02
CA PRO A 443 -32.48 -21.83 -12.42
C PRO A 443 -33.80 -21.13 -12.78
N SER A 444 -34.95 -21.64 -12.29
CA SER A 444 -36.26 -21.30 -12.89
C SER A 444 -37.31 -20.71 -11.96
N LYS A 445 -37.29 -21.02 -10.64
CA LYS A 445 -38.28 -20.49 -9.68
C LYS A 445 -37.66 -20.23 -8.30
N GLU A 446 -38.29 -19.31 -7.57
CA GLU A 446 -38.09 -19.12 -6.12
C GLU A 446 -38.19 -20.45 -5.36
N GLY A 447 -37.23 -20.71 -4.49
CA GLY A 447 -37.18 -21.89 -3.61
C GLY A 447 -36.92 -23.25 -4.29
N GLU A 448 -36.81 -23.31 -5.63
CA GLU A 448 -36.49 -24.54 -6.36
C GLU A 448 -35.00 -24.56 -6.74
N TYR A 449 -34.20 -25.30 -5.97
CA TYR A 449 -32.74 -25.37 -6.12
C TYR A 449 -32.24 -26.61 -6.89
N ASP A 450 -31.13 -26.47 -7.62
CA ASP A 450 -30.33 -27.56 -8.22
C ASP A 450 -28.94 -27.60 -7.57
N TRP A 451 -28.73 -28.57 -6.68
CA TRP A 451 -27.45 -28.76 -6.00
C TRP A 451 -26.46 -29.66 -6.75
N SER A 452 -26.85 -30.24 -7.89
CA SER A 452 -26.04 -31.28 -8.57
C SER A 452 -24.65 -30.82 -8.98
N LEU A 453 -24.46 -29.52 -9.23
CA LEU A 453 -23.15 -28.93 -9.54
C LEU A 453 -22.30 -28.71 -8.27
N ILE A 454 -22.93 -28.29 -7.16
CA ILE A 454 -22.26 -28.08 -5.86
C ILE A 454 -21.75 -29.41 -5.32
N ASP A 455 -22.59 -30.45 -5.32
CA ASP A 455 -22.24 -31.80 -4.86
C ASP A 455 -21.00 -32.34 -5.59
N ARG A 456 -20.95 -32.17 -6.91
CA ARG A 456 -19.82 -32.59 -7.75
C ARG A 456 -18.55 -31.79 -7.48
N TYR A 457 -18.66 -30.47 -7.29
CA TYR A 457 -17.50 -29.64 -6.95
C TYR A 457 -16.92 -30.01 -5.57
N VAL A 458 -17.74 -30.30 -4.57
CA VAL A 458 -17.30 -30.78 -3.26
C VAL A 458 -16.65 -32.18 -3.38
N GLU A 459 -17.26 -33.10 -4.15
CA GLU A 459 -16.70 -34.44 -4.41
C GLU A 459 -15.31 -34.36 -5.06
N TRP A 460 -15.16 -33.54 -6.11
CA TRP A 460 -13.87 -33.37 -6.80
C TRP A 460 -12.84 -32.60 -5.96
N ALA A 461 -13.25 -31.57 -5.22
CA ALA A 461 -12.36 -30.87 -4.28
C ALA A 461 -11.76 -31.85 -3.26
N LYS A 462 -12.60 -32.69 -2.67
CA LYS A 462 -12.19 -33.76 -1.75
C LYS A 462 -11.29 -34.79 -2.43
N LYS A 463 -11.61 -35.22 -3.64
CA LYS A 463 -10.83 -36.21 -4.41
C LYS A 463 -9.40 -35.73 -4.70
N TYR A 464 -9.22 -34.45 -4.98
CA TYR A 464 -7.95 -33.85 -5.41
C TYR A 464 -7.21 -33.09 -4.29
N ASP A 465 -7.68 -33.18 -3.04
CA ASP A 465 -7.14 -32.47 -1.88
C ASP A 465 -7.01 -30.95 -2.13
N LEU A 466 -8.14 -30.37 -2.54
CA LEU A 466 -8.37 -28.95 -2.79
C LEU A 466 -9.44 -28.42 -1.83
N LYS A 467 -9.33 -27.13 -1.50
CA LYS A 467 -10.37 -26.34 -0.86
C LYS A 467 -11.03 -25.41 -1.89
N LEU A 468 -12.25 -24.93 -1.60
CA LEU A 468 -13.09 -24.15 -2.49
C LEU A 468 -13.30 -22.72 -1.96
N ASP A 469 -13.14 -21.76 -2.87
CA ASP A 469 -13.51 -20.36 -2.71
C ASP A 469 -14.65 -20.04 -3.70
N TRP A 470 -15.85 -19.81 -3.18
CA TRP A 470 -17.05 -19.63 -3.99
C TRP A 470 -17.12 -18.20 -4.55
N THR A 471 -16.71 -18.01 -5.80
CA THR A 471 -16.76 -16.72 -6.49
C THR A 471 -18.19 -16.45 -6.99
N TRP A 472 -19.01 -15.78 -6.16
CA TRP A 472 -20.44 -15.58 -6.43
C TRP A 472 -20.72 -14.54 -7.52
N PHE A 473 -21.37 -14.98 -8.58
CA PHE A 473 -21.92 -14.15 -9.66
C PHE A 473 -23.45 -14.19 -9.61
N GLY A 474 -24.04 -13.34 -8.78
CA GLY A 474 -25.49 -13.12 -8.71
C GLY A 474 -25.92 -11.81 -9.36
N SER A 475 -26.46 -10.90 -8.55
CA SER A 475 -26.99 -9.61 -9.00
C SER A 475 -25.90 -8.62 -9.48
N ILE A 476 -24.71 -8.69 -8.88
CA ILE A 476 -23.58 -7.81 -9.18
C ILE A 476 -22.33 -8.64 -9.54
N GLY A 477 -22.12 -8.84 -10.85
CA GLY A 477 -20.87 -9.37 -11.41
C GLY A 477 -20.24 -8.35 -12.36
N CYS A 478 -19.12 -7.75 -11.96
CA CYS A 478 -18.51 -6.57 -12.60
C CYS A 478 -19.51 -5.42 -12.79
N GLY A 479 -20.20 -5.05 -11.72
CA GLY A 479 -21.10 -3.89 -11.67
C GLY A 479 -22.51 -4.08 -12.24
N GLY A 480 -22.89 -5.28 -12.66
CA GLY A 480 -24.26 -5.58 -13.08
C GLY A 480 -24.54 -7.06 -13.27
N ALA A 481 -25.78 -7.39 -13.59
CA ALA A 481 -26.28 -8.73 -13.84
C ALA A 481 -26.18 -9.11 -15.32
N VAL A 482 -26.04 -10.41 -15.58
CA VAL A 482 -26.22 -10.99 -16.93
C VAL A 482 -27.52 -11.80 -16.90
N ILE A 483 -28.41 -11.54 -17.85
CA ILE A 483 -29.67 -12.28 -18.01
C ILE A 483 -29.61 -13.15 -19.27
N TYR A 484 -30.39 -14.22 -19.28
CA TYR A 484 -30.45 -15.07 -20.46
C TYR A 484 -30.96 -14.28 -21.68
N GLY A 485 -30.25 -14.39 -22.80
CA GLY A 485 -30.54 -13.62 -24.02
C GLY A 485 -30.02 -12.17 -24.07
N ASN A 486 -29.43 -11.62 -22.99
CA ASN A 486 -28.60 -10.41 -23.10
C ASN A 486 -27.11 -10.75 -23.36
N TYR A 487 -26.20 -9.82 -23.06
CA TYR A 487 -24.77 -9.93 -23.34
C TYR A 487 -24.17 -11.30 -22.98
N ARG A 488 -23.68 -12.03 -24.00
CA ARG A 488 -23.02 -13.33 -23.81
C ARG A 488 -23.85 -14.31 -22.98
N GLY A 489 -25.18 -14.33 -23.16
CA GLY A 489 -26.17 -14.96 -22.27
C GLY A 489 -26.00 -16.44 -21.86
N TYR A 490 -24.97 -17.16 -22.32
CA TYR A 490 -24.51 -18.41 -21.69
C TYR A 490 -23.84 -18.17 -20.33
N ILE A 491 -23.39 -16.94 -20.03
CA ILE A 491 -22.91 -16.51 -18.70
C ILE A 491 -24.01 -15.87 -17.82
N ALA A 492 -25.29 -16.20 -18.10
CA ALA A 492 -26.42 -15.65 -17.36
C ALA A 492 -26.30 -15.93 -15.85
N THR A 493 -26.22 -14.86 -15.07
CA THR A 493 -26.10 -14.91 -13.60
C THR A 493 -27.46 -15.08 -12.93
N MET A 494 -28.52 -14.54 -13.53
CA MET A 494 -29.84 -14.43 -12.89
C MET A 494 -30.79 -15.61 -13.17
N PRO A 495 -31.59 -16.04 -12.17
CA PRO A 495 -32.72 -16.94 -12.36
C PRO A 495 -33.76 -16.42 -13.38
N ASP A 496 -34.46 -17.32 -14.08
CA ASP A 496 -35.48 -16.94 -15.09
C ASP A 496 -36.58 -16.03 -14.52
N TYR A 497 -37.02 -16.29 -13.28
CA TYR A 497 -38.09 -15.53 -12.65
C TYR A 497 -37.68 -14.10 -12.23
N LEU A 498 -36.40 -13.75 -12.35
CA LEU A 498 -35.82 -12.43 -12.06
C LEU A 498 -35.19 -11.77 -13.30
N SER A 499 -35.39 -12.32 -14.50
CA SER A 499 -34.84 -11.75 -15.74
C SER A 499 -35.70 -10.64 -16.36
N GLY A 500 -36.82 -10.26 -15.74
CA GLY A 500 -37.72 -9.20 -16.20
C GLY A 500 -37.15 -7.79 -16.00
N GLU A 501 -37.42 -6.87 -16.93
CA GLU A 501 -36.88 -5.50 -16.92
C GLU A 501 -37.23 -4.73 -15.62
N GLU A 502 -38.34 -5.07 -14.97
CA GLU A 502 -38.83 -4.49 -13.72
C GLU A 502 -37.83 -4.58 -12.54
N TYR A 503 -36.90 -5.53 -12.57
CA TYR A 503 -35.88 -5.71 -11.52
C TYR A 503 -34.59 -4.90 -11.77
N TYR A 504 -34.55 -4.08 -12.82
CA TYR A 504 -33.35 -3.36 -13.24
C TYR A 504 -33.58 -1.84 -13.30
N ALA A 505 -32.53 -1.09 -13.01
CA ALA A 505 -32.55 0.36 -13.01
C ALA A 505 -32.80 0.89 -14.43
N HIS A 506 -33.65 1.92 -14.56
CA HIS A 506 -33.98 2.54 -15.85
C HIS A 506 -33.36 3.93 -15.99
N LYS A 507 -32.90 4.27 -17.20
CA LYS A 507 -32.42 5.61 -17.56
C LYS A 507 -33.24 6.21 -18.69
N LEU A 508 -33.43 7.52 -18.68
CA LEU A 508 -34.01 8.25 -19.80
C LEU A 508 -33.00 8.31 -20.94
N ASP A 509 -33.29 7.68 -22.07
CA ASP A 509 -32.58 7.93 -23.32
C ASP A 509 -32.98 9.32 -23.83
N LYS A 510 -31.99 10.22 -23.91
CA LYS A 510 -32.20 11.61 -24.36
C LYS A 510 -32.48 11.72 -25.86
N ALA A 511 -32.17 10.70 -26.66
CA ALA A 511 -32.40 10.69 -28.10
C ALA A 511 -33.84 10.28 -28.44
N THR A 512 -34.39 9.26 -27.75
CA THR A 512 -35.77 8.78 -27.97
C THR A 512 -36.79 9.44 -27.04
N SER A 513 -36.34 9.98 -25.90
CA SER A 513 -37.18 10.40 -24.75
C SER A 513 -37.94 9.25 -24.07
N GLU A 514 -37.48 8.02 -24.26
CA GLU A 514 -38.03 6.81 -23.63
C GLU A 514 -37.14 6.38 -22.45
N TYR A 515 -37.72 5.67 -21.48
CA TYR A 515 -36.94 5.01 -20.44
C TYR A 515 -36.49 3.63 -20.95
N VAL A 516 -35.21 3.33 -20.79
CA VAL A 516 -34.60 2.06 -21.20
C VAL A 516 -33.80 1.49 -20.04
N VAL A 517 -33.67 0.16 -19.97
CA VAL A 517 -32.84 -0.49 -18.95
C VAL A 517 -31.43 0.07 -19.00
N GLN A 518 -30.92 0.45 -17.83
CA GLN A 518 -29.56 0.92 -17.67
C GLN A 518 -28.60 -0.28 -17.70
N ALA A 519 -27.63 -0.20 -18.60
CA ALA A 519 -26.51 -1.13 -18.64
C ALA A 519 -25.19 -0.43 -18.34
N VAL A 520 -24.22 -1.20 -17.83
CA VAL A 520 -22.80 -0.82 -17.77
C VAL A 520 -22.31 -0.60 -19.22
N SER A 521 -21.64 0.52 -19.48
CA SER A 521 -21.59 1.14 -20.82
C SER A 521 -20.91 0.29 -21.90
N ASP A 522 -19.97 -0.57 -21.51
CA ASP A 522 -19.07 -1.25 -22.44
C ASP A 522 -19.44 -2.74 -22.59
N ASP A 523 -20.04 -3.29 -21.54
CA ASP A 523 -20.25 -4.74 -21.35
C ASP A 523 -21.74 -5.13 -21.40
N LYS A 524 -22.67 -4.18 -21.59
CA LYS A 524 -24.12 -4.40 -21.69
C LYS A 524 -24.80 -5.16 -20.51
N ARG A 525 -24.07 -5.44 -19.41
CA ARG A 525 -24.62 -6.00 -18.15
C ARG A 525 -25.66 -5.05 -17.57
N TRP A 526 -26.80 -5.59 -17.15
CA TRP A 526 -27.94 -4.79 -16.67
C TRP A 526 -27.72 -4.39 -15.21
N VAL A 527 -28.05 -3.14 -14.87
CA VAL A 527 -27.82 -2.59 -13.53
C VAL A 527 -28.97 -3.01 -12.62
N PRO A 528 -28.78 -3.87 -11.61
CA PRO A 528 -29.85 -4.31 -10.73
C PRO A 528 -30.46 -3.13 -9.95
N LEU A 529 -31.76 -3.19 -9.71
CA LEU A 529 -32.50 -2.15 -9.00
C LEU A 529 -32.15 -2.18 -7.50
N MET A 530 -31.66 -1.07 -6.97
CA MET A 530 -31.31 -0.96 -5.54
C MET A 530 -32.55 -1.00 -4.65
N PRO A 531 -32.48 -1.54 -3.41
CA PRO A 531 -33.65 -1.73 -2.56
C PRO A 531 -34.25 -0.45 -1.96
N PHE A 532 -33.61 0.72 -2.16
CA PHE A 532 -34.14 2.00 -1.67
C PHE A 532 -33.60 3.21 -2.43
N GLY A 533 -34.35 4.31 -2.36
CA GLY A 533 -33.92 5.62 -2.88
C GLY A 533 -34.14 5.78 -4.39
N ASN A 534 -34.94 4.92 -5.00
CA ASN A 534 -35.27 4.98 -6.42
C ASN A 534 -36.12 6.22 -6.75
N LYS A 535 -36.08 6.61 -8.02
CA LYS A 535 -36.93 7.68 -8.56
C LYS A 535 -38.03 7.06 -9.39
N ALA A 536 -39.26 7.54 -9.20
CA ALA A 536 -40.39 7.09 -9.99
C ALA A 536 -40.19 7.33 -11.50
N TYR A 537 -40.66 6.36 -12.30
CA TYR A 537 -40.71 6.40 -13.76
C TYR A 537 -42.18 6.43 -14.21
N PRO A 538 -42.49 6.62 -15.51
CA PRO A 538 -43.88 6.67 -15.97
C PRO A 538 -44.72 5.43 -15.67
N GLU A 539 -44.08 4.27 -15.50
CA GLU A 539 -44.72 2.96 -15.29
C GLU A 539 -44.66 2.47 -13.83
N TYR A 540 -43.76 3.02 -13.00
CA TYR A 540 -43.51 2.56 -11.63
C TYR A 540 -43.33 3.71 -10.65
N THR A 541 -44.01 3.64 -9.50
CA THR A 541 -43.75 4.54 -8.36
C THR A 541 -42.43 4.20 -7.66
N ALA A 542 -41.89 5.14 -6.87
CA ALA A 542 -40.67 4.90 -6.10
C ALA A 542 -40.84 3.72 -5.11
N ASP A 543 -41.98 3.66 -4.40
CA ASP A 543 -42.30 2.59 -3.46
C ASP A 543 -42.40 1.20 -4.13
N GLU A 544 -42.82 1.12 -5.39
CA GLU A 544 -42.86 -0.13 -6.15
C GLU A 544 -41.44 -0.57 -6.56
N LEU A 545 -40.60 0.37 -6.97
CA LEU A 545 -39.19 0.12 -7.31
C LEU A 545 -38.38 -0.32 -6.10
N ASP A 546 -38.52 0.37 -4.96
CA ASP A 546 -37.84 0.01 -3.71
C ASP A 546 -38.26 -1.41 -3.24
N ARG A 547 -39.52 -1.82 -3.45
CA ARG A 547 -39.98 -3.20 -3.20
C ARG A 547 -39.39 -4.23 -4.16
N LEU A 548 -39.35 -3.93 -5.47
CA LEU A 548 -38.78 -4.82 -6.48
C LEU A 548 -37.28 -5.05 -6.25
N GLY A 549 -36.54 -3.98 -5.92
CA GLY A 549 -35.15 -4.07 -5.52
C GLY A 549 -34.96 -4.86 -4.23
N SER A 550 -35.76 -4.60 -3.19
CA SER A 550 -35.72 -5.35 -1.93
C SER A 550 -35.96 -6.84 -2.16
N TYR A 551 -36.98 -7.19 -2.93
CA TYR A 551 -37.29 -8.58 -3.28
C TYR A 551 -36.13 -9.27 -4.02
N LEU A 552 -35.51 -8.61 -5.02
CA LEU A 552 -34.36 -9.19 -5.73
C LEU A 552 -33.21 -9.56 -4.78
N TYR A 553 -32.81 -8.66 -3.88
CA TYR A 553 -31.71 -8.96 -2.94
C TYR A 553 -32.13 -9.90 -1.80
N GLU A 554 -33.40 -9.92 -1.39
CA GLU A 554 -33.94 -10.91 -0.44
C GLU A 554 -33.89 -12.33 -1.03
N GLN A 555 -34.20 -12.49 -2.32
CA GLN A 555 -34.10 -13.77 -3.02
C GLN A 555 -32.63 -14.23 -3.18
N GLU A 556 -31.70 -13.30 -3.43
CA GLU A 556 -30.27 -13.61 -3.51
C GLU A 556 -29.72 -14.11 -2.17
N GLN A 557 -30.07 -13.43 -1.07
CA GLN A 557 -29.76 -13.87 0.29
C GLN A 557 -30.35 -15.24 0.60
N ALA A 558 -31.61 -15.49 0.23
CA ALA A 558 -32.27 -16.78 0.47
C ALA A 558 -31.58 -17.94 -0.28
N ALA A 559 -31.11 -17.70 -1.51
CA ALA A 559 -30.40 -18.70 -2.31
C ALA A 559 -29.01 -19.02 -1.75
N VAL A 560 -28.23 -18.00 -1.36
CA VAL A 560 -26.92 -18.20 -0.72
C VAL A 560 -27.07 -18.89 0.64
N HIS A 561 -28.03 -18.47 1.46
CA HIS A 561 -28.31 -19.12 2.74
C HIS A 561 -28.71 -20.60 2.56
N ALA A 562 -29.56 -20.91 1.58
CA ALA A 562 -29.93 -22.28 1.26
C ALA A 562 -28.74 -23.12 0.76
N MET A 563 -27.83 -22.53 -0.03
CA MET A 563 -26.59 -23.19 -0.47
C MET A 563 -25.70 -23.57 0.71
N PHE A 564 -25.50 -22.67 1.68
CA PHE A 564 -24.69 -22.97 2.86
C PHE A 564 -25.37 -23.97 3.82
N ASN A 565 -26.70 -23.94 3.96
CA ASN A 565 -27.41 -24.99 4.69
C ASN A 565 -27.28 -26.36 3.98
N HIS A 566 -27.29 -26.40 2.64
CA HIS A 566 -27.02 -27.64 1.89
C HIS A 566 -25.56 -28.12 2.06
N LEU A 567 -24.58 -27.21 2.07
CA LEU A 567 -23.18 -27.56 2.37
C LEU A 567 -23.02 -28.18 3.77
N ALA A 568 -23.82 -27.79 4.76
CA ALA A 568 -23.85 -28.44 6.08
C ALA A 568 -24.23 -29.93 6.02
N GLU A 569 -25.02 -30.34 5.02
CA GLU A 569 -25.43 -31.74 4.82
C GLU A 569 -24.40 -32.54 4.00
N VAL A 570 -23.75 -31.94 3.00
CA VAL A 570 -22.89 -32.66 2.03
C VAL A 570 -21.38 -32.49 2.23
N ASP A 571 -20.92 -31.31 2.66
CA ASP A 571 -19.49 -30.96 2.75
C ASP A 571 -18.87 -31.37 4.10
N THR A 572 -19.07 -32.65 4.45
CA THR A 572 -18.62 -33.28 5.71
C THR A 572 -17.10 -33.37 5.89
N THR A 573 -16.32 -32.88 4.94
CA THR A 573 -14.84 -32.79 5.00
C THR A 573 -14.31 -31.38 4.75
N HIS A 574 -15.22 -30.40 4.82
CA HIS A 574 -14.94 -28.97 4.92
C HIS A 574 -14.11 -28.42 3.75
N GLN A 575 -14.48 -28.80 2.52
CA GLN A 575 -13.82 -28.31 1.29
C GLN A 575 -14.14 -26.83 1.05
N SER A 576 -15.37 -26.40 1.28
CA SER A 576 -15.80 -25.00 1.15
C SER A 576 -15.23 -24.15 2.29
N ILE A 577 -14.31 -23.23 1.97
CA ILE A 577 -13.60 -22.42 2.97
C ILE A 577 -13.76 -20.91 2.78
N LEU A 578 -14.25 -20.44 1.64
CA LEU A 578 -14.43 -19.01 1.37
C LEU A 578 -15.68 -18.75 0.53
N PHE A 579 -16.26 -17.56 0.70
CA PHE A 579 -17.32 -17.03 -0.14
C PHE A 579 -17.02 -15.59 -0.57
N GLN A 580 -17.04 -15.32 -1.87
CA GLN A 580 -16.95 -13.97 -2.42
C GLN A 580 -18.34 -13.32 -2.43
N VAL A 581 -18.48 -12.15 -1.82
CA VAL A 581 -19.69 -11.32 -1.89
C VAL A 581 -19.58 -10.39 -3.10
N TYR A 582 -20.34 -10.70 -4.16
CA TYR A 582 -20.31 -10.03 -5.48
C TYR A 582 -18.96 -10.13 -6.20
N ASN A 583 -18.88 -9.68 -7.46
CA ASN A 583 -17.60 -9.52 -8.18
C ASN A 583 -17.43 -8.07 -8.67
N GLU A 584 -16.27 -7.44 -8.42
CA GLU A 584 -15.95 -6.05 -8.84
C GLU A 584 -17.15 -5.05 -8.68
N PRO A 585 -17.76 -4.90 -7.48
CA PRO A 585 -18.94 -4.05 -7.31
C PRO A 585 -18.64 -2.56 -7.48
N ASP A 586 -17.37 -2.14 -7.49
CA ASP A 586 -16.95 -0.78 -7.82
C ASP A 586 -17.15 -0.40 -9.30
N SER A 587 -17.36 -1.39 -10.17
CA SER A 587 -17.81 -1.19 -11.55
C SER A 587 -19.30 -0.80 -11.64
N TYR A 588 -20.06 -0.92 -10.55
CA TYR A 588 -21.47 -0.50 -10.51
C TYR A 588 -21.57 1.02 -10.71
N PRO A 589 -22.46 1.54 -11.58
CA PRO A 589 -22.56 2.97 -11.84
C PRO A 589 -22.80 3.78 -10.55
N TYR A 590 -21.93 4.78 -10.33
CA TYR A 590 -21.93 5.66 -9.16
C TYR A 590 -21.46 5.04 -7.82
N ALA A 591 -20.91 3.82 -7.81
CA ALA A 591 -20.40 3.17 -6.60
C ALA A 591 -19.21 3.91 -5.94
N THR A 592 -18.32 4.50 -6.74
CA THR A 592 -17.07 5.15 -6.26
C THR A 592 -17.01 6.66 -6.52
N SER A 593 -18.12 7.28 -6.90
CA SER A 593 -18.19 8.72 -7.15
C SER A 593 -18.64 9.48 -5.89
N SER A 594 -17.96 10.58 -5.55
CA SER A 594 -18.32 11.51 -4.45
C SER A 594 -19.69 12.20 -4.61
N SER A 595 -20.40 11.92 -5.71
CA SER A 595 -21.74 12.40 -6.06
C SER A 595 -22.80 11.29 -6.16
N GLY A 596 -22.46 10.05 -5.78
CA GLY A 596 -23.29 8.85 -5.98
C GLY A 596 -24.22 8.51 -4.81
N ASN A 597 -25.51 8.35 -5.09
CA ASN A 597 -26.50 7.91 -4.10
C ASN A 597 -26.47 6.38 -3.81
N ALA A 598 -25.66 5.60 -4.54
CA ALA A 598 -25.74 4.13 -4.54
C ALA A 598 -24.87 3.44 -3.49
N LEU A 599 -23.78 4.06 -3.01
CA LEU A 599 -22.86 3.42 -2.06
C LEU A 599 -23.54 2.92 -0.77
N PRO A 600 -24.46 3.66 -0.11
CA PRO A 600 -25.16 3.14 1.07
C PRO A 600 -26.00 1.88 0.78
N ALA A 601 -26.58 1.78 -0.43
CA ALA A 601 -27.34 0.60 -0.85
C ALA A 601 -26.42 -0.59 -1.11
N LEU A 602 -25.30 -0.38 -1.81
CA LEU A 602 -24.27 -1.41 -2.04
C LEU A 602 -23.67 -1.94 -0.73
N LEU A 603 -23.37 -1.06 0.23
CA LEU A 603 -22.90 -1.46 1.56
C LEU A 603 -23.95 -2.29 2.30
N GLN A 604 -25.22 -1.90 2.25
CA GLN A 604 -26.30 -2.64 2.90
C GLN A 604 -26.54 -4.01 2.26
N THR A 605 -26.59 -4.12 0.93
CA THR A 605 -26.84 -5.41 0.26
C THR A 605 -25.64 -6.35 0.36
N ALA A 606 -24.40 -5.84 0.26
CA ALA A 606 -23.20 -6.65 0.50
C ALA A 606 -23.17 -7.20 1.93
N ASN A 607 -23.43 -6.37 2.94
CA ASN A 607 -23.49 -6.80 4.33
C ASN A 607 -24.61 -7.83 4.58
N ALA A 608 -25.75 -7.68 3.89
CA ALA A 608 -26.87 -8.62 3.99
C ALA A 608 -26.56 -9.97 3.32
N LEU A 609 -25.84 -9.98 2.19
CA LEU A 609 -25.41 -11.21 1.53
C LEU A 609 -24.31 -11.94 2.31
N GLY A 610 -23.35 -11.20 2.89
CA GLY A 610 -22.39 -11.76 3.85
C GLY A 610 -23.09 -12.34 5.08
N LYS A 611 -24.13 -11.66 5.60
CA LYS A 611 -24.95 -12.16 6.71
C LYS A 611 -25.63 -13.50 6.37
N ALA A 612 -26.13 -13.67 5.15
CA ALA A 612 -26.77 -14.92 4.71
C ALA A 612 -25.86 -16.14 4.89
N VAL A 613 -24.55 -15.98 4.64
CA VAL A 613 -23.51 -16.99 4.92
C VAL A 613 -23.27 -17.15 6.43
N LYS A 614 -23.02 -16.04 7.14
CA LYS A 614 -22.66 -16.08 8.58
C LYS A 614 -23.79 -16.59 9.49
N THR A 615 -25.04 -16.58 9.04
CA THR A 615 -26.19 -17.13 9.78
C THR A 615 -26.69 -18.48 9.26
N ALA A 616 -26.03 -19.07 8.26
CA ALA A 616 -26.32 -20.42 7.77
C ALA A 616 -25.72 -21.50 8.68
N ASP A 617 -26.16 -22.75 8.51
CA ASP A 617 -25.70 -23.90 9.30
C ASP A 617 -24.22 -24.25 9.01
N TYR A 618 -23.69 -23.87 7.84
CA TYR A 618 -22.27 -23.97 7.48
C TYR A 618 -21.69 -22.55 7.31
N VAL A 619 -20.70 -22.20 8.13
CA VAL A 619 -20.13 -20.84 8.20
C VAL A 619 -18.68 -20.83 7.70
N VAL A 620 -18.42 -19.94 6.74
CA VAL A 620 -17.07 -19.64 6.22
C VAL A 620 -16.71 -18.16 6.38
N ALA A 621 -15.44 -17.84 6.22
CA ALA A 621 -14.99 -16.49 5.97
C ALA A 621 -15.49 -15.98 4.60
N THR A 622 -15.85 -14.70 4.58
CA THR A 622 -16.45 -13.96 3.47
C THR A 622 -15.49 -12.89 2.99
N ARG A 623 -15.42 -12.68 1.69
CA ARG A 623 -14.47 -11.74 1.07
C ARG A 623 -15.09 -10.92 -0.04
N MET A 624 -14.43 -9.84 -0.47
CA MET A 624 -14.81 -9.07 -1.66
C MET A 624 -13.58 -8.72 -2.51
N ASN A 625 -13.75 -8.65 -3.83
CA ASN A 625 -12.74 -8.17 -4.76
C ASN A 625 -13.14 -6.87 -5.47
N PHE A 626 -12.15 -6.06 -5.85
CA PHE A 626 -12.31 -4.71 -6.37
C PHE A 626 -11.30 -4.40 -7.47
N LYS A 627 -11.76 -3.77 -8.56
CA LYS A 627 -10.97 -3.56 -9.79
C LYS A 627 -9.68 -2.75 -9.56
N ARG A 628 -8.58 -3.18 -10.19
CA ARG A 628 -7.22 -2.56 -10.23
C ARG A 628 -7.14 -1.04 -10.05
N GLY A 629 -7.98 -0.29 -10.76
CA GLY A 629 -7.93 1.17 -10.87
C GLY A 629 -8.40 1.96 -9.64
N THR A 630 -8.20 1.41 -8.44
CA THR A 630 -8.75 1.92 -7.17
C THR A 630 -7.73 2.11 -6.04
N TRP A 631 -6.57 1.43 -6.07
CA TRP A 631 -5.63 1.36 -4.93
C TRP A 631 -4.43 2.34 -5.04
N ILE A 632 -3.38 2.00 -5.81
CA ILE A 632 -2.07 2.69 -5.81
C ILE A 632 -2.09 4.22 -6.06
N ALA A 633 -3.15 4.79 -6.65
CA ALA A 633 -3.15 6.20 -7.07
C ALA A 633 -4.43 6.99 -6.72
N ASN A 634 -5.34 6.47 -5.87
CA ASN A 634 -6.62 7.14 -5.62
C ASN A 634 -7.16 6.97 -4.19
N ALA A 635 -6.65 7.78 -3.26
CA ALA A 635 -7.08 7.80 -1.86
C ALA A 635 -8.60 7.92 -1.65
N GLY A 636 -9.32 8.62 -2.56
CA GLY A 636 -10.79 8.73 -2.49
C GLY A 636 -11.53 7.43 -2.81
N LYS A 637 -10.99 6.61 -3.73
CA LYS A 637 -11.50 5.27 -4.02
C LYS A 637 -11.13 4.28 -2.92
N LEU A 638 -9.89 4.31 -2.43
CA LEU A 638 -9.45 3.47 -1.30
C LEU A 638 -10.33 3.70 -0.05
N ALA A 639 -10.66 4.95 0.26
CA ALA A 639 -11.59 5.31 1.35
C ALA A 639 -13.05 4.85 1.11
N SER A 640 -13.43 4.55 -0.12
CA SER A 640 -14.74 3.95 -0.45
C SER A 640 -14.71 2.43 -0.27
N ILE A 641 -13.63 1.75 -0.68
CA ILE A 641 -13.41 0.31 -0.47
C ILE A 641 -13.27 -0.02 1.02
N ALA A 642 -12.57 0.82 1.79
CA ALA A 642 -12.41 0.69 3.24
C ALA A 642 -13.73 0.73 4.04
N GLN A 643 -14.86 1.10 3.43
CA GLN A 643 -16.17 0.99 4.07
C GLN A 643 -16.74 -0.43 3.99
N PHE A 644 -16.43 -1.18 2.93
CA PHE A 644 -16.85 -2.59 2.78
C PHE A 644 -16.11 -3.50 3.76
N ALA A 645 -14.81 -3.27 3.96
CA ALA A 645 -14.01 -4.01 4.94
C ALA A 645 -14.48 -3.81 6.39
N LYS A 646 -15.24 -2.74 6.66
CA LYS A 646 -15.81 -2.41 7.98
C LYS A 646 -17.22 -2.96 8.20
N LEU A 647 -17.75 -3.73 7.24
CA LEU A 647 -19.05 -4.38 7.39
C LEU A 647 -18.92 -5.59 8.33
N PRO A 648 -19.82 -5.78 9.31
CA PRO A 648 -19.71 -6.83 10.33
C PRO A 648 -19.87 -8.26 9.79
N TYR A 649 -20.31 -8.43 8.53
CA TYR A 649 -20.43 -9.72 7.86
C TYR A 649 -19.58 -9.82 6.58
N ILE A 650 -18.55 -8.97 6.43
CA ILE A 650 -17.50 -9.10 5.40
C ILE A 650 -16.16 -9.23 6.14
N ASP A 651 -15.46 -10.34 6.02
CA ASP A 651 -14.24 -10.55 6.79
C ASP A 651 -13.04 -9.79 6.19
N PHE A 652 -12.79 -9.89 4.87
CA PHE A 652 -11.67 -9.19 4.22
C PHE A 652 -11.97 -8.74 2.78
N VAL A 653 -11.17 -7.80 2.26
CA VAL A 653 -11.32 -7.25 0.90
C VAL A 653 -9.97 -7.16 0.18
N GLY A 654 -9.96 -7.17 -1.15
CA GLY A 654 -8.70 -7.09 -1.91
C GLY A 654 -8.80 -6.50 -3.33
N PRO A 655 -7.66 -6.10 -3.93
CA PRO A 655 -7.56 -5.66 -5.32
C PRO A 655 -7.46 -6.82 -6.32
N ASP A 656 -8.16 -6.69 -7.43
CA ASP A 656 -7.85 -7.40 -8.68
C ASP A 656 -6.71 -6.65 -9.38
N THR A 657 -5.46 -7.13 -9.27
CA THR A 657 -4.26 -6.33 -9.55
C THR A 657 -3.82 -6.38 -11.00
N TYR A 658 -3.85 -7.55 -11.65
CA TYR A 658 -3.41 -7.76 -13.04
C TYR A 658 -2.05 -7.12 -13.41
N ASP A 659 -1.15 -6.98 -12.43
CA ASP A 659 0.17 -6.37 -12.60
C ASP A 659 1.24 -7.46 -12.62
N SER A 660 2.18 -7.41 -13.58
CA SER A 660 3.28 -8.38 -13.63
C SER A 660 4.51 -7.94 -12.83
N ASN A 661 4.52 -6.74 -12.24
CA ASN A 661 5.65 -6.25 -11.46
C ASN A 661 5.57 -6.71 -9.99
N PRO A 662 6.52 -7.53 -9.50
CA PRO A 662 6.53 -7.99 -8.12
C PRO A 662 6.55 -6.88 -7.05
N SER A 663 7.26 -5.76 -7.30
CA SER A 663 7.28 -4.62 -6.38
C SER A 663 5.92 -3.91 -6.29
N ASN A 664 5.19 -3.80 -7.40
CA ASN A 664 3.82 -3.28 -7.40
C ASN A 664 2.89 -4.22 -6.64
N GLN A 665 3.05 -5.53 -6.80
CA GLN A 665 2.24 -6.54 -6.11
C GLN A 665 2.45 -6.52 -4.59
N ALA A 666 3.70 -6.43 -4.13
CA ALA A 666 4.02 -6.22 -2.72
C ALA A 666 3.42 -4.92 -2.17
N GLU A 667 3.33 -3.87 -2.99
CA GLU A 667 2.71 -2.60 -2.61
C GLU A 667 1.18 -2.68 -2.53
N PHE A 668 0.52 -3.36 -3.48
CA PHE A 668 -0.91 -3.67 -3.38
C PHE A 668 -1.23 -4.46 -2.10
N ALA A 669 -0.38 -5.42 -1.71
CA ALA A 669 -0.55 -6.19 -0.48
C ALA A 669 -0.44 -5.30 0.78
N ARG A 670 0.53 -4.38 0.83
CA ARG A 670 0.64 -3.39 1.92
C ARG A 670 -0.60 -2.50 2.01
N GLN A 671 -1.09 -1.98 0.88
CA GLN A 671 -2.30 -1.15 0.85
C GLN A 671 -3.57 -1.94 1.21
N ALA A 672 -3.62 -3.25 0.91
CA ALA A 672 -4.67 -4.12 1.42
C ALA A 672 -4.61 -4.25 2.95
N ALA A 673 -3.41 -4.42 3.52
CA ALA A 673 -3.20 -4.51 4.98
C ALA A 673 -3.65 -3.24 5.75
N GLU A 674 -3.63 -2.06 5.11
CA GLU A 674 -4.09 -0.80 5.74
C GLU A 674 -5.60 -0.75 5.98
N ILE A 675 -6.40 -1.50 5.21
CA ILE A 675 -7.88 -1.38 5.22
C ILE A 675 -8.63 -2.70 5.39
N SER A 676 -7.96 -3.84 5.33
CA SER A 676 -8.54 -5.19 5.35
C SER A 676 -7.94 -6.04 6.48
N ASP A 677 -8.73 -6.93 7.08
CA ASP A 677 -8.23 -7.85 8.11
C ASP A 677 -7.21 -8.86 7.56
N ILE A 678 -7.28 -9.21 6.27
CA ILE A 678 -6.25 -9.98 5.55
C ILE A 678 -5.78 -9.17 4.34
N ALA A 679 -4.47 -9.04 4.19
CA ALA A 679 -3.82 -8.50 3.00
C ALA A 679 -3.90 -9.53 1.86
N TYR A 680 -4.83 -9.34 0.94
CA TYR A 680 -5.21 -10.35 -0.05
C TYR A 680 -5.39 -9.75 -1.45
N LEU A 681 -4.83 -10.41 -2.46
CA LEU A 681 -4.91 -10.04 -3.87
C LEU A 681 -5.74 -11.10 -4.64
N PRO A 682 -7.08 -10.92 -4.74
CA PRO A 682 -8.01 -11.91 -5.30
C PRO A 682 -7.72 -12.35 -6.75
N GLU A 683 -7.31 -11.44 -7.63
CA GLU A 683 -7.05 -11.76 -9.04
C GLU A 683 -5.73 -11.16 -9.54
N THR A 684 -4.79 -12.02 -9.94
CA THR A 684 -3.53 -11.66 -10.62
C THR A 684 -3.35 -12.48 -11.90
N GLY A 685 -2.76 -11.95 -12.96
CA GLY A 685 -2.54 -12.69 -14.22
C GLY A 685 -1.62 -13.91 -14.07
N GLY A 686 -2.12 -15.11 -14.39
CA GLY A 686 -1.39 -16.38 -14.27
C GLY A 686 -0.37 -16.68 -15.38
N ASN A 687 -0.45 -15.98 -16.52
CA ASN A 687 0.45 -16.17 -17.68
C ASN A 687 1.76 -15.35 -17.63
N HIS A 688 1.98 -14.62 -16.54
CA HIS A 688 3.23 -13.88 -16.31
C HIS A 688 4.37 -14.87 -16.02
N ASN A 689 5.58 -14.55 -16.49
CA ASN A 689 6.77 -15.35 -16.18
C ASN A 689 7.26 -15.05 -14.76
N GLU A 690 6.96 -13.86 -14.27
CA GLU A 690 7.33 -13.27 -12.99
C GLU A 690 6.44 -13.74 -11.84
N LYS A 691 5.46 -14.64 -12.07
CA LYS A 691 4.44 -15.03 -11.09
C LYS A 691 5.00 -15.58 -9.77
N VAL A 692 6.14 -16.28 -9.82
CA VAL A 692 6.82 -16.77 -8.61
C VAL A 692 7.40 -15.62 -7.81
N ALA A 693 8.09 -14.68 -8.46
CA ALA A 693 8.62 -13.47 -7.83
C ALA A 693 7.50 -12.60 -7.26
N ALA A 694 6.38 -12.48 -7.98
CA ALA A 694 5.20 -11.75 -7.50
C ALA A 694 4.61 -12.39 -6.23
N LEU A 695 4.44 -13.73 -6.22
CA LEU A 695 3.99 -14.47 -5.04
C LEU A 695 4.96 -14.32 -3.86
N ALA A 696 6.26 -14.56 -4.08
CA ALA A 696 7.28 -14.44 -3.04
C ALA A 696 7.32 -13.03 -2.42
N SER A 697 7.27 -11.99 -3.25
CA SER A 697 7.26 -10.59 -2.78
C SER A 697 5.97 -10.19 -2.06
N VAL A 698 4.82 -10.77 -2.41
CA VAL A 698 3.56 -10.57 -1.66
C VAL A 698 3.57 -11.30 -0.32
N LEU A 699 4.10 -12.53 -0.28
CA LEU A 699 4.29 -13.28 0.97
C LEU A 699 5.24 -12.53 1.91
N ALA A 700 6.38 -12.04 1.41
CA ALA A 700 7.32 -11.22 2.18
C ALA A 700 6.72 -9.87 2.63
N ALA A 701 5.77 -9.30 1.87
CA ALA A 701 4.98 -8.15 2.29
C ALA A 701 3.91 -8.48 3.35
N GLY A 702 3.78 -9.74 3.76
CA GLY A 702 2.80 -10.22 4.76
C GLY A 702 1.42 -10.53 4.18
N GLY A 703 1.26 -10.54 2.86
CA GLY A 703 -0.02 -10.78 2.18
C GLY A 703 -0.11 -12.10 1.43
N PHE A 704 -1.23 -12.27 0.74
CA PHE A 704 -1.62 -13.45 -0.02
C PHE A 704 -2.07 -13.07 -1.43
N MET A 705 -1.92 -13.96 -2.41
CA MET A 705 -2.40 -13.73 -3.78
C MET A 705 -2.94 -14.99 -4.46
N ASN A 706 -3.91 -14.77 -5.33
CA ASN A 706 -4.47 -15.80 -6.21
C ASN A 706 -4.36 -15.41 -7.69
N PHE A 707 -4.47 -16.41 -8.56
CA PHE A 707 -4.29 -16.26 -10.00
C PHE A 707 -5.59 -16.38 -10.80
N TRP A 708 -5.95 -15.32 -11.50
CA TRP A 708 -6.79 -15.40 -12.70
C TRP A 708 -5.86 -15.71 -13.88
N HIS A 709 -5.92 -16.87 -14.56
CA HIS A 709 -6.92 -17.93 -14.54
C HIS A 709 -6.24 -19.30 -14.70
N LEU A 710 -6.92 -20.43 -14.53
CA LEU A 710 -6.28 -21.74 -14.75
C LEU A 710 -5.91 -22.00 -16.23
N ASN A 711 -6.85 -21.75 -17.16
CA ASN A 711 -6.77 -22.18 -18.56
C ASN A 711 -7.28 -21.12 -19.57
N ASP A 712 -7.33 -21.43 -20.87
CA ASP A 712 -7.65 -20.50 -21.96
C ASP A 712 -9.16 -20.29 -22.26
N SER A 713 -10.06 -20.74 -21.38
CA SER A 713 -11.51 -20.61 -21.56
C SER A 713 -12.03 -19.17 -21.51
N TRP A 714 -11.30 -18.25 -20.87
CA TRP A 714 -11.55 -16.81 -20.92
C TRP A 714 -10.31 -16.04 -21.41
N ALA A 715 -10.55 -14.86 -22.00
CA ALA A 715 -9.53 -13.93 -22.49
C ALA A 715 -8.50 -14.53 -23.47
N THR A 716 -8.97 -15.34 -24.42
CA THR A 716 -8.15 -15.77 -25.56
C THR A 716 -8.00 -14.62 -26.57
N GLU A 717 -6.77 -14.15 -26.79
CA GLU A 717 -6.45 -12.98 -27.63
C GLU A 717 -5.91 -13.36 -29.02
N PHE A 718 -6.20 -12.54 -30.03
CA PHE A 718 -5.50 -12.60 -31.32
C PHE A 718 -4.20 -11.79 -31.29
N THR A 719 -3.08 -12.41 -31.68
CA THR A 719 -1.87 -11.65 -31.99
C THR A 719 -2.04 -10.84 -33.25
N LYS A 720 -1.25 -9.75 -33.39
CA LYS A 720 -1.14 -8.97 -34.63
C LYS A 720 -0.66 -9.80 -35.85
N SER A 721 -0.17 -11.01 -35.63
CA SER A 721 0.25 -11.98 -36.67
C SER A 721 -0.79 -13.06 -36.99
N GLY A 722 -1.97 -13.04 -36.35
CA GLY A 722 -3.05 -14.00 -36.61
C GLY A 722 -2.97 -15.31 -35.80
N GLY A 723 -2.13 -15.36 -34.78
CA GLY A 723 -2.08 -16.46 -33.81
C GLY A 723 -3.01 -16.20 -32.60
N VAL A 724 -3.18 -17.20 -31.74
CA VAL A 724 -4.01 -17.13 -30.53
C VAL A 724 -3.12 -17.21 -29.28
N ARG A 725 -3.36 -16.36 -28.28
CA ARG A 725 -2.69 -16.42 -26.96
C ARG A 725 -3.71 -16.50 -25.85
N SER A 726 -3.31 -17.08 -24.72
CA SER A 726 -4.08 -16.96 -23.48
C SER A 726 -3.66 -15.69 -22.74
N GLY A 727 -4.61 -14.76 -22.57
CA GLY A 727 -4.36 -13.45 -21.97
C GLY A 727 -4.00 -13.51 -20.49
N TYR A 728 -4.37 -14.57 -19.76
CA TYR A 728 -4.17 -14.67 -18.30
C TYR A 728 -3.91 -16.08 -17.75
N SER A 729 -3.89 -17.17 -18.54
CA SER A 729 -3.89 -18.52 -17.93
C SER A 729 -2.56 -19.03 -17.39
N LEU A 730 -2.61 -19.74 -16.26
CA LEU A 730 -1.50 -20.46 -15.63
C LEU A 730 -0.94 -21.58 -16.53
N TYR A 731 -1.78 -22.31 -17.26
CA TYR A 731 -1.36 -23.27 -18.29
C TYR A 731 -0.99 -22.60 -19.64
N GLY A 732 -0.82 -21.28 -19.69
CA GLY A 732 -0.53 -20.54 -20.92
C GLY A 732 0.74 -19.69 -20.84
N ASP A 733 1.22 -19.27 -22.01
CA ASP A 733 2.39 -18.42 -22.17
C ASP A 733 1.97 -17.07 -22.75
N SER A 734 2.37 -15.97 -22.10
CA SER A 734 2.13 -14.60 -22.57
C SER A 734 2.98 -14.23 -23.81
N THR A 735 4.06 -14.96 -24.07
CA THR A 735 5.11 -14.61 -25.04
C THR A 735 5.05 -15.36 -26.38
N THR A 736 4.44 -16.55 -26.45
CA THR A 736 4.29 -17.35 -27.68
C THR A 736 2.85 -17.80 -27.95
N VAL A 737 2.60 -18.37 -29.13
CA VAL A 737 1.29 -18.86 -29.60
C VAL A 737 1.22 -20.40 -29.62
N GLU A 738 2.38 -21.07 -29.62
CA GLU A 738 2.51 -22.45 -30.09
C GLU A 738 2.62 -23.47 -28.94
N ASN A 739 2.69 -23.01 -27.69
CA ASN A 739 3.16 -23.80 -26.55
C ASN A 739 2.13 -24.08 -25.44
N PHE A 740 0.82 -23.89 -25.68
CA PHE A 740 -0.22 -24.28 -24.70
C PHE A 740 -1.28 -25.20 -25.31
N GLN A 741 -1.61 -26.27 -24.58
CA GLN A 741 -2.69 -27.18 -24.95
C GLN A 741 -4.03 -26.58 -24.51
N SER A 742 -4.89 -26.23 -25.47
CA SER A 742 -6.23 -25.68 -25.17
C SER A 742 -7.04 -26.62 -24.27
N TYR A 743 -7.70 -26.04 -23.27
CA TYR A 743 -8.50 -26.75 -22.27
C TYR A 743 -9.54 -27.70 -22.90
N THR A 744 -10.09 -27.31 -24.05
CA THR A 744 -11.07 -28.09 -24.83
C THR A 744 -10.57 -29.48 -25.25
N THR A 745 -9.26 -29.74 -25.17
CA THR A 745 -8.62 -31.01 -25.50
C THR A 745 -8.11 -31.78 -24.28
N TRP A 746 -8.29 -31.25 -23.07
CA TRP A 746 -7.83 -31.90 -21.83
C TRP A 746 -8.60 -33.20 -21.57
N THR A 747 -7.85 -34.24 -21.22
CA THR A 747 -8.38 -35.57 -20.89
C THR A 747 -8.04 -35.90 -19.44
N LEU A 748 -9.00 -36.48 -18.71
CA LEU A 748 -8.83 -36.84 -17.30
C LEU A 748 -7.75 -37.94 -17.17
N GLY A 749 -6.90 -37.84 -16.14
CA GLY A 749 -5.73 -38.70 -15.95
C GLY A 749 -4.51 -38.34 -16.81
N VAL A 750 -4.60 -37.29 -17.64
CA VAL A 750 -3.49 -36.79 -18.47
C VAL A 750 -3.24 -35.32 -18.12
N ILE A 751 -2.09 -35.04 -17.52
CA ILE A 751 -1.64 -33.67 -17.24
C ILE A 751 -1.06 -33.09 -18.54
N PRO A 752 -1.53 -31.92 -19.02
CA PRO A 752 -0.97 -31.27 -20.20
C PRO A 752 0.41 -30.67 -19.88
N ASP A 753 1.23 -30.50 -20.91
CA ASP A 753 2.55 -29.86 -20.77
C ASP A 753 2.40 -28.46 -20.16
N MET A 754 3.21 -28.16 -19.15
CA MET A 754 3.24 -26.86 -18.47
C MET A 754 4.32 -25.97 -19.11
N PRO A 755 4.07 -24.66 -19.30
CA PRO A 755 5.15 -23.70 -19.56
C PRO A 755 6.18 -23.71 -18.42
N GLU A 756 7.47 -23.46 -18.71
CA GLU A 756 8.55 -23.49 -17.70
C GLU A 756 8.24 -22.63 -16.47
N SER A 757 7.66 -21.43 -16.66
CA SER A 757 7.29 -20.54 -15.55
C SER A 757 6.22 -21.16 -14.63
N THR A 758 5.40 -22.07 -15.13
CA THR A 758 4.39 -22.82 -14.37
C THR A 758 4.96 -24.10 -13.75
N GLU A 759 5.98 -24.70 -14.34
CA GLU A 759 6.77 -25.75 -13.67
C GLU A 759 7.57 -25.19 -12.48
N ARG A 760 8.21 -24.04 -12.65
CA ARG A 760 8.83 -23.25 -11.58
C ARG A 760 7.83 -22.94 -10.47
N PHE A 761 6.66 -22.43 -10.83
CA PHE A 761 5.57 -22.21 -9.87
C PHE A 761 5.20 -23.50 -9.10
N ARG A 762 5.04 -24.64 -9.79
CA ARG A 762 4.79 -25.95 -9.15
C ARG A 762 5.91 -26.36 -8.19
N ASN A 763 7.17 -26.10 -8.52
CA ASN A 763 8.31 -26.36 -7.63
C ASN A 763 8.25 -25.47 -6.38
N PHE A 764 8.01 -24.15 -6.55
CA PHE A 764 7.84 -23.22 -5.43
C PHE A 764 6.68 -23.66 -4.51
N MET A 765 5.59 -24.12 -5.11
CA MET A 765 4.43 -24.65 -4.38
C MET A 765 4.75 -25.90 -3.54
N GLY A 766 5.75 -26.70 -3.91
CA GLY A 766 6.22 -27.82 -3.09
C GLY A 766 6.77 -27.35 -1.74
N GLY A 767 7.64 -26.33 -1.75
CA GLY A 767 8.18 -25.71 -0.53
C GLY A 767 7.14 -24.93 0.27
N PHE A 768 6.28 -24.17 -0.42
CA PHE A 768 5.15 -23.45 0.19
C PHE A 768 4.23 -24.39 0.98
N ASN A 769 3.81 -25.50 0.37
CA ASN A 769 2.89 -26.45 1.01
C ASN A 769 3.56 -27.17 2.19
N ALA A 770 4.84 -27.53 2.05
CA ALA A 770 5.65 -28.11 3.13
C ALA A 770 5.79 -27.18 4.36
N LEU A 771 5.56 -25.88 4.20
CA LEU A 771 5.62 -24.86 5.26
C LEU A 771 4.29 -24.13 5.47
N SER A 772 3.17 -24.69 4.99
CA SER A 772 1.88 -23.99 4.85
C SER A 772 1.43 -23.19 6.09
N GLN A 773 1.44 -23.80 7.28
CA GLN A 773 1.06 -23.09 8.52
C GLN A 773 2.03 -21.96 8.88
N LEU A 774 3.33 -22.11 8.61
CA LEU A 774 4.34 -21.09 8.84
C LEU A 774 4.17 -19.93 7.85
N VAL A 775 3.95 -20.24 6.56
CA VAL A 775 3.60 -19.25 5.52
C VAL A 775 2.35 -18.46 5.92
N ALA A 776 1.32 -19.13 6.47
CA ALA A 776 0.11 -18.49 6.96
C ALA A 776 0.42 -17.48 8.08
N LYS A 777 1.07 -17.92 9.18
CA LYS A 777 1.25 -17.13 10.40
C LYS A 777 2.38 -16.08 10.37
N SER A 778 3.41 -16.25 9.54
CA SER A 778 4.64 -15.42 9.65
C SER A 778 4.45 -13.97 9.24
N GLU A 779 4.76 -13.04 10.14
CA GLU A 779 4.82 -11.60 9.87
C GLU A 779 5.94 -11.26 8.86
N SER A 780 5.82 -10.10 8.19
CA SER A 780 6.74 -9.66 7.12
C SER A 780 8.19 -9.50 7.59
N SER A 781 8.44 -9.10 8.84
CA SER A 781 9.79 -9.06 9.44
C SER A 781 10.47 -10.43 9.52
N ASN A 782 9.68 -11.51 9.48
CA ASN A 782 10.15 -12.88 9.56
C ASN A 782 10.15 -13.56 8.17
N MET A 783 10.03 -12.82 7.07
CA MET A 783 10.01 -13.36 5.71
C MET A 783 10.86 -12.50 4.76
N ALA A 784 11.66 -13.13 3.90
CA ALA A 784 12.35 -12.43 2.80
C ALA A 784 12.24 -13.20 1.48
N ALA A 785 11.99 -12.46 0.41
CA ALA A 785 12.00 -12.94 -0.97
C ALA A 785 13.30 -12.54 -1.66
N PHE A 786 13.86 -13.44 -2.48
CA PHE A 786 15.13 -13.26 -3.16
C PHE A 786 14.96 -13.33 -4.67
N ASN A 787 15.68 -12.46 -5.39
CA ASN A 787 15.57 -12.30 -6.84
C ASN A 787 14.13 -12.00 -7.30
N ALA A 788 13.40 -11.21 -6.50
CA ALA A 788 11.96 -11.02 -6.59
C ALA A 788 11.54 -9.53 -6.63
N GLU A 789 12.48 -8.61 -6.77
CA GLU A 789 12.26 -7.16 -6.65
C GLU A 789 11.74 -6.48 -7.93
N LYS A 790 11.85 -7.12 -9.10
CA LYS A 790 11.61 -6.49 -10.41
C LYS A 790 11.08 -7.49 -11.45
N GLN A 791 10.56 -6.99 -12.57
CA GLN A 791 10.03 -7.86 -13.64
C GLN A 791 11.12 -8.72 -14.32
N SER A 792 12.28 -8.13 -14.62
CA SER A 792 13.40 -8.88 -15.21
C SER A 792 14.15 -9.64 -14.12
N ILE A 793 13.70 -10.84 -13.76
CA ILE A 793 14.38 -11.73 -12.81
C ILE A 793 15.83 -11.95 -13.28
N ASP A 794 16.82 -11.78 -12.41
CA ASP A 794 18.24 -11.89 -12.79
C ASP A 794 18.63 -13.37 -12.93
N VAL A 795 19.33 -13.72 -14.01
CA VAL A 795 19.80 -15.10 -14.24
C VAL A 795 20.87 -15.49 -13.20
N GLU A 796 21.86 -14.62 -13.00
CA GLU A 796 22.86 -14.74 -11.94
C GLU A 796 22.56 -13.69 -10.87
N ARG A 797 22.32 -14.14 -9.63
CA ARG A 797 22.03 -13.25 -8.50
C ARG A 797 22.68 -13.82 -7.25
N THR A 798 23.35 -12.96 -6.49
CA THR A 798 23.61 -13.17 -5.06
C THR A 798 22.98 -11.99 -4.31
N GLN A 799 22.26 -12.28 -3.23
CA GLN A 799 21.49 -11.31 -2.45
C GLN A 799 21.51 -11.74 -0.98
N THR A 800 21.71 -10.80 -0.07
CA THR A 800 21.63 -11.04 1.37
C THR A 800 20.53 -10.17 1.95
N GLU A 801 19.56 -10.80 2.63
CA GLU A 801 18.48 -10.13 3.34
C GLU A 801 18.48 -10.56 4.80
N THR A 802 17.88 -9.74 5.67
CA THR A 802 17.70 -10.08 7.09
C THR A 802 16.30 -10.67 7.29
N VAL A 803 16.21 -11.82 7.96
CA VAL A 803 14.96 -12.52 8.27
C VAL A 803 14.91 -12.75 9.78
N GLY A 804 13.97 -12.11 10.47
CA GLY A 804 14.07 -11.95 11.92
C GLY A 804 15.35 -11.18 12.27
N ASP A 805 16.25 -11.81 13.04
CA ASP A 805 17.58 -11.28 13.36
C ASP A 805 18.72 -11.95 12.55
N ILE A 806 18.40 -12.79 11.57
CA ILE A 806 19.38 -13.65 10.86
C ILE A 806 19.62 -13.13 9.44
N ALA A 807 20.88 -12.88 9.10
CA ALA A 807 21.29 -12.58 7.73
C ALA A 807 21.31 -13.87 6.89
N VAL A 808 20.49 -13.92 5.84
CA VAL A 808 20.35 -15.05 4.92
C VAL A 808 20.82 -14.62 3.54
N THR A 809 21.81 -15.33 2.99
CA THR A 809 22.31 -15.11 1.63
C THR A 809 21.75 -16.16 0.69
N PHE A 810 21.19 -15.69 -0.43
CA PHE A 810 20.70 -16.49 -1.55
C PHE A 810 21.66 -16.35 -2.73
N SER A 811 21.90 -17.44 -3.47
CA SER A 811 22.61 -17.41 -4.75
C SER A 811 21.99 -18.34 -5.80
N THR A 812 21.83 -17.85 -7.03
CA THR A 812 21.39 -18.62 -8.21
C THR A 812 22.21 -18.25 -9.45
N THR A 813 22.30 -19.17 -10.41
CA THR A 813 22.82 -18.97 -11.77
C THR A 813 21.80 -19.33 -12.86
N THR A 814 20.56 -19.59 -12.45
CA THR A 814 19.49 -20.24 -13.23
C THR A 814 18.17 -19.47 -13.20
N GLN A 815 18.21 -18.19 -12.85
CA GLN A 815 17.04 -17.29 -12.77
C GLN A 815 16.00 -17.71 -11.71
N ASP A 816 16.45 -18.39 -10.66
CA ASP A 816 15.56 -18.88 -9.60
C ASP A 816 15.14 -17.75 -8.64
N VAL A 817 13.98 -17.93 -8.02
CA VAL A 817 13.40 -17.10 -6.96
C VAL A 817 13.44 -17.90 -5.65
N GLY A 818 13.82 -17.23 -4.56
CA GLY A 818 13.88 -17.83 -3.22
C GLY A 818 12.90 -17.20 -2.25
N LEU A 819 12.48 -17.97 -1.25
CA LEU A 819 11.84 -17.46 -0.03
C LEU A 819 12.53 -18.05 1.20
N ALA A 820 12.80 -17.20 2.19
CA ALA A 820 13.23 -17.61 3.53
C ALA A 820 12.21 -17.13 4.57
N ILE A 821 11.95 -17.94 5.59
CA ILE A 821 11.04 -17.66 6.69
C ILE A 821 11.72 -18.01 8.00
N TYR A 822 11.71 -17.09 8.96
CA TYR A 822 12.18 -17.32 10.33
C TYR A 822 10.99 -17.70 11.23
N ASP A 823 11.09 -18.80 11.99
CA ASP A 823 10.12 -19.07 13.06
C ASP A 823 10.73 -18.65 14.42
N PRO A 824 10.23 -17.59 15.07
CA PRO A 824 10.75 -17.13 16.35
C PRO A 824 10.46 -18.10 17.52
N THR A 825 9.63 -19.12 17.32
CA THR A 825 9.29 -20.11 18.36
C THR A 825 10.36 -21.21 18.52
N ASP A 826 11.09 -21.54 17.45
CA ASP A 826 12.20 -22.51 17.49
C ASP A 826 13.56 -21.92 17.09
N GLY A 827 13.59 -20.72 16.49
CA GLY A 827 14.81 -20.04 16.03
C GLY A 827 15.36 -20.55 14.68
N GLY A 828 14.58 -21.35 13.95
CA GLY A 828 14.96 -21.90 12.64
C GLY A 828 14.66 -20.95 11.49
N VAL A 829 15.54 -20.97 10.47
CA VAL A 829 15.28 -20.39 9.15
C VAL A 829 14.87 -21.50 8.19
N TYR A 830 13.71 -21.35 7.57
CA TYR A 830 13.13 -22.29 6.63
C TYR A 830 13.22 -21.70 5.22
N VAL A 831 13.84 -22.41 4.28
CA VAL A 831 14.11 -21.93 2.92
C VAL A 831 13.55 -22.84 1.84
N PHE A 832 13.07 -22.25 0.75
CA PHE A 832 12.64 -22.96 -0.46
C PHE A 832 12.72 -22.07 -1.71
N SER A 833 12.54 -22.65 -2.89
CA SER A 833 12.71 -21.99 -4.19
C SER A 833 11.93 -22.71 -5.30
N ASP A 834 11.75 -22.03 -6.44
CA ASP A 834 11.23 -22.61 -7.69
C ASP A 834 12.25 -23.43 -8.50
N THR A 835 13.51 -23.45 -8.05
CA THR A 835 14.64 -24.06 -8.76
C THR A 835 14.37 -25.48 -9.26
N PHE A 836 15.06 -25.86 -10.35
CA PHE A 836 15.19 -27.25 -10.77
C PHE A 836 16.33 -28.00 -10.05
N GLY A 837 17.07 -27.33 -9.14
CA GLY A 837 18.02 -27.96 -8.20
C GLY A 837 19.39 -27.30 -8.08
N SER A 838 19.52 -26.01 -8.39
CA SER A 838 20.80 -25.31 -8.55
C SER A 838 20.97 -24.08 -7.65
N VAL A 839 20.05 -23.89 -6.69
CA VAL A 839 20.01 -22.72 -5.80
C VAL A 839 20.68 -22.97 -4.46
N ILE A 840 21.35 -21.93 -3.93
CA ILE A 840 22.08 -21.97 -2.67
C ILE A 840 21.48 -20.97 -1.68
N PHE A 841 21.31 -21.40 -0.44
CA PHE A 841 21.06 -20.53 0.72
C PHE A 841 22.17 -20.69 1.76
N ASN A 842 22.51 -19.62 2.47
CA ASN A 842 23.48 -19.62 3.56
C ASN A 842 22.98 -18.72 4.71
N ALA A 843 22.92 -19.27 5.93
CA ALA A 843 22.54 -18.54 7.15
C ALA A 843 23.62 -18.68 8.25
N GLY A 844 24.88 -18.86 7.85
CA GLY A 844 26.05 -19.03 8.70
C GLY A 844 26.59 -20.46 8.78
N GLU A 845 27.85 -20.57 9.16
CA GLU A 845 28.56 -21.85 9.39
C GLU A 845 28.04 -22.57 10.65
N GLY A 846 28.21 -23.90 10.70
CA GLY A 846 27.96 -24.72 11.89
C GLY A 846 26.48 -24.97 12.22
N LYS A 847 25.56 -24.67 11.30
CA LYS A 847 24.12 -24.92 11.44
C LYS A 847 23.77 -26.39 11.22
N VAL A 848 22.72 -26.86 11.90
CA VAL A 848 22.01 -28.11 11.62
C VAL A 848 21.09 -27.88 10.42
N ILE A 849 21.25 -28.69 9.39
CA ILE A 849 20.50 -28.61 8.13
C ILE A 849 19.60 -29.83 8.00
N GLU A 850 18.32 -29.61 7.75
CA GLU A 850 17.31 -30.68 7.69
C GLU A 850 16.36 -30.47 6.51
N LEU A 851 16.19 -31.50 5.68
CA LEU A 851 15.08 -31.56 4.72
C LEU A 851 13.81 -31.98 5.47
N GLY A 852 12.64 -31.45 5.12
CA GLY A 852 11.40 -31.84 5.81
C GLY A 852 10.17 -31.04 5.41
N SER A 853 9.14 -31.17 6.25
CA SER A 853 7.87 -30.43 6.15
C SER A 853 7.20 -30.31 7.52
N LEU A 854 6.33 -29.33 7.70
CA LEU A 854 5.41 -29.28 8.84
C LEU A 854 4.31 -30.34 8.68
N ASN A 855 3.90 -30.96 9.78
CA ASN A 855 2.71 -31.82 9.84
C ASN A 855 1.43 -30.99 10.07
N ALA A 856 0.28 -31.66 10.22
CA ALA A 856 -1.00 -31.02 10.47
C ALA A 856 -1.11 -30.29 11.83
N ASP A 857 -0.21 -30.56 12.77
CA ASP A 857 -0.11 -29.88 14.07
C ASP A 857 0.91 -28.72 14.06
N GLY A 858 1.48 -28.39 12.88
CA GLY A 858 2.51 -27.36 12.74
C GLY A 858 3.90 -27.76 13.25
N VAL A 859 4.14 -29.06 13.50
CA VAL A 859 5.42 -29.58 13.98
C VAL A 859 6.30 -30.00 12.81
N TRP A 860 7.58 -29.60 12.83
CA TRP A 860 8.56 -29.96 11.81
C TRP A 860 8.90 -31.46 11.84
N VAL A 861 8.71 -32.13 10.70
CA VAL A 861 9.04 -33.54 10.48
C VAL A 861 10.22 -33.63 9.51
N LYS A 862 11.33 -34.15 10.01
CA LYS A 862 12.57 -34.37 9.25
C LYS A 862 12.45 -35.55 8.30
N SER A 863 12.93 -35.38 7.06
CA SER A 863 13.10 -36.47 6.08
C SER A 863 14.31 -37.35 6.42
N SER A 864 14.29 -38.61 5.97
CA SER A 864 15.47 -39.47 5.93
C SER A 864 16.57 -38.98 4.99
N ASP A 865 16.21 -38.12 4.02
CA ASP A 865 17.13 -37.61 3.00
C ASP A 865 17.97 -36.44 3.52
N SER A 866 19.23 -36.39 3.11
CA SER A 866 20.17 -35.31 3.42
C SER A 866 20.26 -34.26 2.32
N VAL A 867 20.54 -33.02 2.69
CA VAL A 867 20.87 -31.92 1.78
C VAL A 867 22.39 -31.80 1.64
N GLU A 868 22.89 -31.35 0.49
CA GLU A 868 24.31 -31.01 0.35
C GLU A 868 24.63 -29.71 1.11
N VAL A 869 25.68 -29.75 1.93
CA VAL A 869 26.13 -28.62 2.77
C VAL A 869 27.64 -28.45 2.61
N SER A 870 28.09 -27.23 2.32
CA SER A 870 29.52 -26.90 2.20
C SER A 870 30.17 -26.60 3.56
N GLU A 871 31.51 -26.55 3.61
CA GLU A 871 32.24 -26.15 4.82
C GLU A 871 31.89 -24.71 5.29
N ASN A 872 31.55 -23.80 4.36
CA ASN A 872 31.14 -22.42 4.66
C ASN A 872 29.63 -22.25 4.93
N GLY A 873 28.88 -23.35 5.07
CA GLY A 873 27.44 -23.32 5.39
C GLY A 873 26.51 -23.04 4.22
N ASP A 874 26.96 -23.20 2.98
CA ASP A 874 26.09 -23.14 1.80
C ASP A 874 25.25 -24.41 1.73
N VAL A 875 23.94 -24.24 1.53
CA VAL A 875 22.93 -25.30 1.48
C VAL A 875 22.28 -25.30 0.11
N THR A 876 22.48 -26.38 -0.66
CA THR A 876 21.87 -26.55 -1.98
C THR A 876 20.43 -27.04 -1.86
N VAL A 877 19.44 -26.17 -2.09
CA VAL A 877 18.03 -26.52 -1.87
C VAL A 877 17.47 -27.39 -3.00
N PRO A 878 16.92 -28.59 -2.72
CA PRO A 878 16.33 -29.44 -3.75
C PRO A 878 15.01 -28.87 -4.31
N SER A 879 14.76 -29.13 -5.60
CA SER A 879 13.51 -28.74 -6.26
C SER A 879 12.28 -29.29 -5.55
N GLY A 880 11.27 -28.44 -5.30
CA GLY A 880 10.01 -28.85 -4.69
C GLY A 880 10.07 -29.16 -3.20
N LYS A 881 11.14 -28.79 -2.48
CA LYS A 881 11.34 -29.11 -1.06
C LYS A 881 11.61 -27.86 -0.21
N ALA A 882 11.37 -27.99 1.09
CA ALA A 882 11.76 -27.03 2.11
C ALA A 882 12.91 -27.57 2.95
N VAL A 883 13.82 -26.67 3.37
CA VAL A 883 14.98 -26.99 4.22
C VAL A 883 14.95 -26.09 5.46
N ARG A 884 15.13 -26.68 6.64
CA ARG A 884 15.31 -25.99 7.92
C ARG A 884 16.81 -25.84 8.21
N ILE A 885 17.23 -24.63 8.56
CA ILE A 885 18.60 -24.22 8.88
C ILE A 885 18.57 -23.60 10.28
N ALA A 886 19.20 -24.24 11.27
CA ALA A 886 19.07 -23.81 12.68
C ALA A 886 20.30 -24.19 13.52
N ASP A 887 20.45 -23.65 14.74
CA ASP A 887 21.57 -23.99 15.65
C ASP A 887 21.34 -25.34 16.38
N GLU A 888 22.39 -26.06 16.79
CA GLU A 888 22.24 -27.34 17.53
C GLU A 888 21.37 -27.24 18.80
N ALA A 889 21.26 -26.05 19.41
CA ALA A 889 20.43 -25.81 20.58
C ALA A 889 18.93 -25.59 20.27
N SER A 890 18.56 -25.43 18.98
CA SER A 890 17.18 -25.21 18.52
C SER A 890 16.38 -26.51 18.40
N SER A 891 16.11 -27.15 19.54
CA SER A 891 15.33 -28.39 19.56
C SER A 891 13.88 -28.16 19.17
N VAL A 892 13.46 -28.69 18.01
CA VAL A 892 12.04 -28.93 17.72
C VAL A 892 11.49 -29.89 18.80
N PRO A 893 10.27 -29.67 19.35
CA PRO A 893 9.67 -30.62 20.28
C PRO A 893 9.52 -32.01 19.62
N SER A 894 10.26 -33.00 20.11
CA SER A 894 10.12 -34.38 19.63
C SER A 894 8.75 -34.93 20.04
N GLN A 895 7.99 -35.49 19.09
CA GLN A 895 6.93 -36.42 19.47
C GLN A 895 7.55 -37.62 20.21
N PRO A 896 6.85 -38.18 21.22
CA PRO A 896 7.27 -39.44 21.81
C PRO A 896 7.12 -40.56 20.78
N ASP A 897 8.16 -41.38 20.61
CA ASP A 897 8.12 -42.58 19.76
C ASP A 897 6.87 -43.42 20.07
N ASP A 898 6.02 -43.66 19.07
CA ASP A 898 4.95 -44.64 19.15
C ASP A 898 5.52 -46.05 18.99
N GLY A 899 6.21 -46.48 20.05
CA GLY A 899 6.82 -47.81 20.17
C GLY A 899 5.78 -48.92 19.98
N SER A 900 5.60 -49.32 18.72
CA SER A 900 4.68 -50.36 18.27
C SER A 900 5.29 -51.75 18.43
N ASP A 901 5.79 -52.04 19.64
CA ASP A 901 5.99 -53.40 20.12
C ASP A 901 4.61 -54.03 20.37
N GLY A 902 4.00 -54.54 19.29
CA GLY A 902 2.70 -55.20 19.33
C GLY A 902 2.77 -56.56 20.04
N GLU A 903 2.36 -56.60 21.31
CA GLU A 903 1.97 -57.87 21.94
C GLU A 903 0.59 -58.31 21.42
N ASP A 904 0.63 -59.27 20.49
CA ASP A 904 -0.51 -60.02 19.98
C ASP A 904 -1.27 -60.75 21.11
N SER A 905 -2.59 -60.54 21.17
CA SER A 905 -3.53 -61.41 21.88
C SER A 905 -4.80 -61.59 21.05
N GLY A 906 -4.69 -62.29 19.93
CA GLY A 906 -5.81 -62.53 19.02
C GLY A 906 -6.84 -63.56 19.47
N GLU A 907 -7.95 -63.62 18.72
CA GLU A 907 -8.71 -64.85 18.42
C GLU A 907 -9.51 -64.64 17.10
N GLY A 908 -9.61 -65.70 16.28
CA GLY A 908 -10.06 -65.73 14.88
C GLY A 908 -11.53 -65.36 14.59
N ASP A 909 -12.11 -65.60 13.40
CA ASP A 909 -11.74 -66.40 12.21
C ASP A 909 -12.43 -65.73 10.98
N SER A 910 -12.12 -65.91 9.68
CA SER A 910 -11.61 -67.10 8.96
C SER A 910 -11.05 -66.75 7.56
N THR A 911 -10.62 -67.77 6.82
CA THR A 911 -10.16 -67.76 5.40
C THR A 911 -11.14 -68.62 4.54
N PRO A 912 -11.00 -68.88 3.19
CA PRO A 912 -9.83 -68.65 2.30
C PRO A 912 -10.06 -68.31 0.79
N GLY A 913 -8.95 -67.94 0.13
CA GLY A 913 -8.62 -68.36 -1.26
C GLY A 913 -8.50 -67.25 -2.32
N GLY A 914 -7.45 -67.17 -3.15
CA GLY A 914 -6.17 -67.90 -3.14
C GLY A 914 -5.41 -67.87 -4.49
N GLY A 915 -4.07 -67.93 -4.44
CA GLY A 915 -3.14 -68.15 -5.58
C GLY A 915 -2.99 -66.99 -6.60
N SER A 916 -1.87 -66.82 -7.30
CA SER A 916 -0.56 -67.52 -7.30
C SER A 916 0.45 -66.76 -8.18
N ASP A 917 1.73 -66.77 -7.78
CA ASP A 917 2.99 -66.80 -8.58
C ASP A 917 3.16 -65.89 -9.84
N GLY A 918 4.32 -65.26 -10.12
CA GLY A 918 5.63 -65.20 -9.46
C GLY A 918 6.76 -64.82 -10.45
N GLU A 919 7.88 -64.29 -9.93
CA GLU A 919 9.25 -64.22 -10.53
C GLU A 919 9.47 -63.40 -11.85
N ASP A 920 10.66 -62.90 -12.23
CA ASP A 920 11.93 -62.46 -11.58
C ASP A 920 12.91 -61.97 -12.70
N SER A 921 13.85 -61.09 -12.34
CA SER A 921 15.17 -60.79 -12.96
C SER A 921 15.25 -59.87 -14.21
N GLY A 922 16.32 -59.08 -14.44
CA GLY A 922 17.49 -58.73 -13.60
C GLY A 922 18.72 -58.21 -14.38
N VAL A 923 19.27 -57.04 -13.99
CA VAL A 923 20.69 -56.55 -14.10
C VAL A 923 21.41 -56.48 -15.48
N GLY A 924 22.10 -55.36 -15.80
CA GLY A 924 23.15 -55.34 -16.84
C GLY A 924 23.75 -53.97 -17.23
N ASP A 925 24.93 -53.64 -16.69
CA ASP A 925 25.70 -52.37 -16.79
C ASP A 925 26.50 -52.10 -18.11
N SER A 926 26.99 -50.86 -18.25
CA SER A 926 28.25 -50.38 -18.89
C SER A 926 28.31 -49.68 -20.28
N THR A 927 28.97 -48.51 -20.28
CA THR A 927 29.57 -47.67 -21.36
C THR A 927 30.99 -48.20 -21.76
N PRO A 928 31.89 -47.59 -22.61
CA PRO A 928 32.02 -46.18 -23.07
C PRO A 928 32.68 -45.83 -24.46
N GLY A 929 32.69 -44.51 -24.80
CA GLY A 929 33.67 -43.82 -25.69
C GLY A 929 33.56 -43.99 -27.23
N GLY A 930 34.04 -43.09 -28.11
CA GLY A 930 34.60 -41.73 -27.94
C GLY A 930 35.31 -41.17 -29.22
N ASP A 931 35.20 -39.86 -29.45
CA ASP A 931 36.14 -38.91 -30.14
C ASP A 931 36.43 -38.89 -31.68
N SER A 932 36.47 -37.66 -32.25
CA SER A 932 37.57 -37.04 -33.06
C SER A 932 37.29 -36.37 -34.45
N GLY A 933 37.78 -35.13 -34.60
CA GLY A 933 38.24 -34.45 -35.86
C GLY A 933 37.23 -33.59 -36.66
N GLU A 934 37.22 -32.25 -36.59
CA GLU A 934 38.16 -31.18 -37.07
C GLU A 934 38.03 -30.75 -38.55
N GLY A 935 38.07 -29.43 -38.82
CA GLY A 935 38.13 -28.84 -40.18
C GLY A 935 37.85 -27.33 -40.30
N ASP A 936 38.88 -26.49 -40.12
CA ASP A 936 38.86 -25.00 -40.13
C ASP A 936 38.78 -24.35 -41.53
N SER A 937 38.22 -23.13 -41.64
CA SER A 937 38.85 -21.97 -42.35
C SER A 937 37.97 -20.69 -42.42
N THR A 938 38.55 -19.57 -41.98
CA THR A 938 38.22 -18.17 -42.38
C THR A 938 39.22 -17.71 -43.49
N PRO A 939 39.29 -16.46 -44.02
CA PRO A 939 38.58 -15.20 -43.70
C PRO A 939 38.14 -14.33 -44.92
N GLY A 940 37.56 -13.14 -44.68
CA GLY A 940 37.34 -12.13 -45.73
C GLY A 940 36.71 -10.80 -45.27
N VAL A 941 37.45 -9.68 -45.37
CA VAL A 941 37.06 -8.32 -44.94
C VAL A 941 36.38 -7.53 -46.08
N GLY A 942 35.46 -6.62 -45.76
CA GLY A 942 34.92 -5.63 -46.71
C GLY A 942 34.16 -4.46 -46.05
N ASP A 943 34.84 -3.35 -45.80
CA ASP A 943 34.28 -2.07 -45.33
C ASP A 943 34.03 -1.11 -46.50
N SER A 944 32.88 -0.41 -46.50
CA SER A 944 32.71 0.93 -47.09
C SER A 944 31.29 1.47 -46.81
N GLY A 945 31.17 2.65 -46.19
CA GLY A 945 29.88 3.29 -45.89
C GLY A 945 29.49 4.46 -46.81
N GLN A 946 28.75 5.41 -46.21
CA GLN A 946 28.42 6.79 -46.66
C GLN A 946 27.15 7.09 -47.48
N THR A 947 26.21 7.75 -46.77
CA THR A 947 25.58 9.06 -47.06
C THR A 947 24.41 9.24 -48.05
N GLY A 948 23.46 10.07 -47.63
CA GLY A 948 22.46 10.78 -48.44
C GLY A 948 21.06 10.14 -48.39
N GLY A 949 19.97 10.85 -48.07
CA GLY A 949 19.81 12.27 -47.72
C GLY A 949 18.46 12.80 -48.25
N ASP A 950 17.60 13.27 -47.34
CA ASP A 950 16.44 14.18 -47.47
C ASP A 950 15.58 14.25 -48.75
N ALA A 951 14.24 14.16 -48.58
CA ALA A 951 13.31 15.24 -48.98
C ALA A 951 11.83 15.01 -48.56
N SER A 952 11.47 15.59 -47.41
CA SER A 952 10.23 16.34 -47.12
C SER A 952 8.96 16.27 -48.03
N ALA A 953 7.82 15.93 -47.42
CA ALA A 953 6.58 16.73 -47.35
C ALA A 953 5.65 16.09 -46.28
N ALA A 954 5.26 16.70 -45.15
CA ALA A 954 4.51 17.96 -44.92
C ALA A 954 3.10 17.95 -45.53
N ASN A 955 2.01 18.36 -44.88
CA ASN A 955 1.67 18.75 -43.48
C ASN A 955 0.12 18.67 -43.38
N GLY A 956 -0.50 18.63 -42.17
CA GLY A 956 -1.97 18.64 -42.08
C GLY A 956 -2.59 18.40 -40.70
N ASP A 957 -2.27 19.26 -39.74
CA ASP A 957 -2.63 19.23 -38.31
C ASP A 957 -4.13 19.07 -37.98
N SER A 958 -4.43 18.47 -36.81
CA SER A 958 -5.03 19.23 -35.69
C SER A 958 -4.93 18.52 -34.33
N GLU A 959 -4.38 19.26 -33.35
CA GLU A 959 -4.63 19.19 -31.90
C GLU A 959 -4.32 17.90 -31.13
N THR A 960 -3.02 17.73 -30.81
CA THR A 960 -2.61 17.21 -29.49
C THR A 960 -2.72 18.32 -28.44
N SER A 961 -3.39 18.06 -27.32
CA SER A 961 -3.34 18.91 -26.12
C SER A 961 -2.65 18.17 -24.98
N GLY A 962 -1.48 18.67 -24.56
CA GLY A 962 -0.86 18.29 -23.30
C GLY A 962 -1.48 19.09 -22.15
N LEU A 963 -2.03 18.39 -21.17
CA LEU A 963 -2.45 18.91 -19.86
C LEU A 963 -1.78 18.00 -18.82
N VAL A 964 -0.58 18.34 -18.34
CA VAL A 964 -0.32 19.30 -17.26
C VAL A 964 -1.03 18.89 -15.97
N ASN A 965 -0.26 18.28 -15.07
CA ASN A 965 -0.65 18.01 -13.69
C ASN A 965 -1.20 19.28 -13.03
N THR A 966 -2.48 19.25 -12.65
CA THR A 966 -3.13 20.30 -11.85
C THR A 966 -3.85 19.64 -10.66
N GLY A 967 -3.05 18.96 -9.84
CA GLY A 967 -3.49 18.16 -8.70
C GLY A 967 -3.13 18.75 -7.33
N SER A 968 -3.15 20.08 -7.15
CA SER A 968 -2.86 20.74 -5.84
C SER A 968 -3.55 22.12 -5.69
N ALA A 969 -4.88 22.21 -5.74
CA ALA A 969 -5.56 23.52 -5.60
C ALA A 969 -7.03 23.52 -5.07
N VAL A 970 -7.48 22.52 -4.29
CA VAL A 970 -8.83 22.56 -3.66
C VAL A 970 -8.85 22.14 -2.17
N ALA A 971 -7.82 21.47 -1.67
CA ALA A 971 -7.81 20.88 -0.32
C ALA A 971 -7.60 21.88 0.85
N MET A 972 -7.51 23.20 0.60
CA MET A 972 -7.12 24.20 1.61
C MET A 972 -8.15 25.33 1.84
N ALA A 973 -9.46 25.02 1.75
CA ALA A 973 -10.54 25.99 1.96
C ALA A 973 -11.63 25.58 2.97
N VAL A 974 -11.63 24.35 3.49
CA VAL A 974 -12.68 23.86 4.42
C VAL A 974 -12.22 23.84 5.89
N VAL A 975 -10.92 23.69 6.16
CA VAL A 975 -10.38 23.62 7.53
C VAL A 975 -10.51 24.95 8.29
N CYS A 976 -10.41 26.09 7.61
CA CYS A 976 -10.55 27.42 8.23
C CYS A 976 -12.01 27.82 8.56
N ALA A 977 -13.03 27.06 8.11
CA ALA A 977 -14.44 27.35 8.42
C ALA A 977 -14.91 26.74 9.76
N VAL A 978 -14.22 25.70 10.26
CA VAL A 978 -14.66 24.94 11.45
C VAL A 978 -14.07 25.52 12.76
N VAL A 979 -12.89 26.16 12.71
CA VAL A 979 -12.21 26.72 13.89
C VAL A 979 -12.81 28.07 14.34
N LEU A 980 -13.54 28.79 13.47
CA LEU A 980 -14.19 30.06 13.83
C LEU A 980 -15.66 29.92 14.28
N LEU A 981 -16.23 28.71 14.29
CA LEU A 981 -17.59 28.45 14.79
C LEU A 981 -17.63 27.86 16.22
N SER A 982 -16.52 27.31 16.71
CA SER A 982 -16.41 26.70 18.05
C SER A 982 -16.17 27.70 19.19
N ALA A 983 -15.70 28.93 18.90
CA ALA A 983 -15.54 29.99 19.91
C ALA A 983 -16.84 30.76 20.24
N GLY A 984 -17.90 30.61 19.46
CA GLY A 984 -19.14 31.41 19.57
C GLY A 984 -20.24 30.85 20.49
N VAL A 985 -20.16 29.59 20.89
CA VAL A 985 -21.31 28.86 21.51
C VAL A 985 -21.22 28.76 23.04
N LEU A 986 -20.04 28.90 23.64
CA LEU A 986 -19.82 28.65 25.08
C LEU A 986 -20.37 29.73 26.04
N VAL A 987 -20.91 30.85 25.55
CA VAL A 987 -21.43 31.95 26.39
C VAL A 987 -22.97 31.97 26.50
N SER A 988 -23.68 31.17 25.70
CA SER A 988 -25.14 31.29 25.53
C SER A 988 -25.99 30.34 26.39
N VAL A 989 -25.41 29.35 27.06
CA VAL A 989 -26.16 28.30 27.80
C VAL A 989 -26.35 28.60 29.29
N TYR A 990 -25.60 29.54 29.89
CA TYR A 990 -25.67 29.83 31.33
C TYR A 990 -26.69 30.91 31.76
N ARG A 991 -27.69 31.24 30.92
CA ARG A 991 -28.81 32.13 31.27
C ARG A 991 -30.17 31.65 30.76
N ARG A 992 -30.70 30.55 31.33
CA ARG A 992 -32.17 30.27 31.40
C ARG A 992 -32.54 29.09 32.33
N ARG A 993 -32.30 29.24 33.65
CA ARG A 993 -33.11 28.57 34.70
C ARG A 993 -33.27 29.47 35.93
N SER A 994 -34.28 30.33 35.84
CA SER A 994 -35.03 30.92 36.95
C SER A 994 -36.49 30.97 36.51
#